data_AF-A0A4Y9UHQ0-F1
#
_entry.id   AF-A0A4Y9UHQ0-F1
#
_cell.length_a   1.000
_cell.length_b   1.000
_cell.length_c   1.000
_cell.angle_alpha   90.00
_cell.angle_beta   90.00
_cell.angle_gamma   90.00
#
_symmetry.space_group_name_H-M   'P 1'
#
loop_
_entity.id
_entity.type
_entity.pdbx_description
1 polymer ?
#
loop_
_entity_poly.entity_id
_entity_poly.type
_entity_poly.pdbx_seq_one_letter_code
_entity_poly.pdbx_strand_id
1 'polypeptide(L)'
;MTATSMSKLDFALDIAARGLPVFPLKPNSEDSLIPNWRKVATTNPYEIRECWKLCPQANIGISTKGLLTIDIDEDCGPESIAKLKSIFAEHSAHPWQTLGCASICTREQKGKGAFMTYALPPGATVETAIDLLAPGISVFGSNDFVVGPGSTINDTRCEFVPGNAKIEPAPSWLLELCGVELPAESKPMDVVALKKPTPVAPTSAPVKTKLDWALEASQYIPVHPLRWYVDPGRRASQQERDAAVTAAKTPLLGDWPNLATQDPEQIRKWWAQWPDANIGGATNDFLVVDIDPRKGGDQTLEFLRLVEDFPETATTNTQGGGQHLLYVAPGGRPLKGGNDKLGQGIDVKAAGGYVLMPGSTIDGRAYTRADDRPMAFAPRWIVEACSVAKAKTSAASKRIVEEDDIAIELATKWMVDRAPVAEEGNRDNTAHSVAAGLYDYGVTYPTALELMLEWNDLKCSPPLDLEDIERVTGSGISSRENAIGCKHPLAPGFDAVEIAERVSAAAGIPTAVTGDAGAWENEPNAIFVDHLKPVDLPAGVLPELVEQFARDRARRLGVDAGAPAAALVTALGSLVPAGNRLQMRQLDTEWTVKPILWTAIIGPPGSNKSATINAAMGPVQKLQSAWRKSFAADEHKRKADETRRATAEKANKAKPESTDKVFEGEAEPAKPRFRQKIYNDATTEALAVALCENPEGLLYHADELAGWLAGMDAYRAKGGKDRAFWLQAKEGVTSPSTGNCRSVSASKTARSRSWAEFSPTRSRR
;
A
#
# COMPACT_ATOMS: atom_id res chain seq x y z
N MET A 1 -0.84 25.51 -26.46
CA MET A 1 -0.90 24.06 -26.18
C MET A 1 -2.36 23.65 -26.27
N THR A 2 -2.71 22.75 -27.18
CA THR A 2 -4.11 22.31 -27.41
C THR A 2 -4.57 21.40 -26.26
N ALA A 3 -5.84 21.53 -25.83
CA ALA A 3 -6.43 20.91 -24.63
C ALA A 3 -6.50 19.36 -24.63
N THR A 4 -5.95 18.70 -25.64
CA THR A 4 -6.08 17.25 -25.88
C THR A 4 -5.07 16.36 -25.14
N SER A 5 -4.13 16.90 -24.36
CA SER A 5 -3.09 16.08 -23.68
C SER A 5 -2.95 16.25 -22.16
N MET A 6 -3.81 16.99 -21.47
CA MET A 6 -3.72 17.17 -20.02
C MET A 6 -4.39 16.01 -19.27
N SER A 7 -3.71 15.48 -18.23
CA SER A 7 -4.26 14.48 -17.31
C SER A 7 -5.23 15.12 -16.31
N LYS A 8 -6.07 14.32 -15.64
CA LYS A 8 -6.97 14.84 -14.57
C LYS A 8 -6.20 15.52 -13.43
N LEU A 9 -4.98 15.04 -13.13
CA LEU A 9 -4.08 15.71 -12.18
C LEU A 9 -3.67 17.11 -12.68
N ASP A 10 -3.34 17.24 -13.96
CA ASP A 10 -2.94 18.54 -14.53
C ASP A 10 -4.09 19.54 -14.46
N PHE A 11 -5.33 19.09 -14.74
CA PHE A 11 -6.52 19.91 -14.56
C PHE A 11 -6.74 20.29 -13.10
N ALA A 12 -6.64 19.35 -12.15
CA ALA A 12 -6.81 19.62 -10.73
C ALA A 12 -5.78 20.65 -10.21
N LEU A 13 -4.52 20.55 -10.66
CA LEU A 13 -3.47 21.50 -10.32
C LEU A 13 -3.68 22.87 -10.96
N ASP A 14 -4.17 22.94 -12.20
CA ASP A 14 -4.51 24.20 -12.87
C ASP A 14 -5.65 24.92 -12.14
N ILE A 15 -6.69 24.19 -11.74
CA ILE A 15 -7.82 24.72 -10.96
C ILE A 15 -7.34 25.25 -9.60
N ALA A 16 -6.53 24.46 -8.89
CA ALA A 16 -5.97 24.88 -7.60
C ALA A 16 -5.03 26.09 -7.71
N ALA A 17 -4.24 26.19 -8.78
CA ALA A 17 -3.39 27.35 -9.06
C ALA A 17 -4.21 28.64 -9.30
N ARG A 18 -5.48 28.51 -9.70
CA ARG A 18 -6.44 29.63 -9.83
C ARG A 18 -7.11 29.98 -8.50
N GLY A 19 -6.73 29.33 -7.40
CA GLY A 19 -7.25 29.60 -6.06
C GLY A 19 -8.52 28.83 -5.71
N LEU A 20 -8.93 27.87 -6.55
CA LEU A 20 -10.13 27.07 -6.35
C LEU A 20 -9.82 25.76 -5.61
N PRO A 21 -10.39 25.51 -4.41
CA PRO A 21 -10.18 24.26 -3.69
C PRO A 21 -10.79 23.08 -4.45
N VAL A 22 -9.99 22.03 -4.65
CA VAL A 22 -10.40 20.81 -5.36
C VAL A 22 -10.40 19.58 -4.45
N PHE A 23 -11.19 18.58 -4.81
CA PHE A 23 -11.25 17.27 -4.16
C PHE A 23 -11.63 16.18 -5.18
N PRO A 24 -11.34 14.89 -4.91
CA PRO A 24 -11.64 13.82 -5.87
C PRO A 24 -13.10 13.38 -5.82
N LEU A 25 -13.67 13.13 -7.00
CA LEU A 25 -14.96 12.50 -7.23
C LEU A 25 -14.77 11.07 -7.77
N LYS A 26 -15.79 10.22 -7.64
CA LYS A 26 -15.77 8.85 -8.18
C LYS A 26 -15.54 8.89 -9.70
N PRO A 27 -14.77 7.94 -10.26
CA PRO A 27 -14.60 7.85 -11.71
C PRO A 27 -15.95 7.67 -12.41
N ASN A 28 -16.13 8.37 -13.54
CA ASN A 28 -17.35 8.34 -14.36
C ASN A 28 -18.65 8.80 -13.65
N SER A 29 -18.53 9.47 -12.51
CA SER A 29 -19.67 9.89 -11.67
C SER A 29 -19.43 11.28 -11.06
N GLU A 30 -20.51 11.90 -10.60
CA GLU A 30 -20.53 13.17 -9.86
C GLU A 30 -20.46 12.95 -8.33
N ASP A 31 -20.56 11.70 -7.89
CA ASP A 31 -20.47 11.34 -6.48
C ASP A 31 -19.09 11.69 -5.91
N SER A 32 -19.06 12.25 -4.71
CA SER A 32 -17.80 12.44 -4.00
C SER A 32 -17.10 11.11 -3.72
N LEU A 33 -15.78 11.05 -3.96
CA LEU A 33 -14.96 9.91 -3.55
C LEU A 33 -14.68 9.93 -2.04
N ILE A 34 -14.79 11.10 -1.40
CA ILE A 34 -14.53 11.30 0.03
C ILE A 34 -15.79 11.87 0.71
N PRO A 35 -16.26 11.29 1.83
CA PRO A 35 -17.29 11.94 2.63
C PRO A 35 -16.78 13.26 3.23
N ASN A 36 -17.65 14.25 3.35
CA ASN A 36 -17.30 15.60 3.84
C ASN A 36 -16.16 16.29 3.07
N TRP A 37 -16.17 16.15 1.75
CA TRP A 37 -15.26 16.83 0.84
C TRP A 37 -15.02 18.31 1.17
N ARG A 38 -16.01 19.01 1.73
CA ARG A 38 -15.95 20.41 2.18
C ARG A 38 -14.78 20.73 3.13
N LYS A 39 -14.36 19.76 3.95
CA LYS A 39 -13.25 19.91 4.91
C LYS A 39 -11.89 19.52 4.33
N VAL A 40 -11.87 18.82 3.20
CA VAL A 40 -10.66 18.26 2.58
C VAL A 40 -10.38 18.86 1.20
N ALA A 41 -11.30 19.66 0.66
CA ALA A 41 -11.07 20.43 -0.55
C ALA A 41 -9.92 21.40 -0.33
N THR A 42 -8.91 21.34 -1.20
CA THR A 42 -7.62 21.97 -0.95
C THR A 42 -7.10 22.65 -2.21
N THR A 43 -6.31 23.71 -2.02
CA THR A 43 -5.50 24.35 -3.07
C THR A 43 -4.03 23.93 -2.98
N ASN A 44 -3.68 23.07 -2.01
CA ASN A 44 -2.29 22.66 -1.78
C ASN A 44 -1.83 21.67 -2.87
N PRO A 45 -0.84 22.03 -3.70
CA PRO A 45 -0.40 21.17 -4.81
C PRO A 45 0.22 19.85 -4.34
N TYR A 46 0.74 19.76 -3.11
CA TYR A 46 1.27 18.51 -2.56
C TYR A 46 0.14 17.51 -2.28
N GLU A 47 -0.90 17.95 -1.57
CA GLU A 47 -2.08 17.13 -1.24
C GLU A 47 -2.80 16.66 -2.50
N ILE A 48 -2.93 17.52 -3.51
CA ILE A 48 -3.54 17.18 -4.81
C ILE A 48 -2.73 16.11 -5.53
N ARG A 49 -1.39 16.24 -5.57
CA ARG A 49 -0.51 15.26 -6.22
C ARG A 49 -0.59 13.89 -5.55
N GLU A 50 -0.55 13.84 -4.22
CA GLU A 50 -0.67 12.57 -3.50
C GLU A 50 -2.06 11.95 -3.68
N CYS A 51 -3.12 12.76 -3.68
CA CYS A 51 -4.48 12.30 -3.93
C CYS A 51 -4.65 11.66 -5.32
N TRP A 52 -4.21 12.32 -6.40
CA TRP A 52 -4.34 11.80 -7.77
C TRP A 52 -3.27 10.75 -8.14
N LYS A 53 -2.20 10.62 -7.35
CA LYS A 53 -1.27 9.48 -7.41
C LYS A 53 -1.93 8.21 -6.88
N LEU A 54 -2.76 8.31 -5.84
CA LEU A 54 -3.54 7.19 -5.29
C LEU A 54 -4.78 6.88 -6.14
N CYS A 55 -5.44 7.91 -6.68
CA CYS A 55 -6.66 7.77 -7.49
C CYS A 55 -6.52 8.45 -8.87
N PRO A 56 -5.72 7.91 -9.81
CA PRO A 56 -5.44 8.58 -11.09
C PRO A 56 -6.67 8.83 -11.97
N GLN A 57 -7.72 8.05 -11.78
CA GLN A 57 -8.96 8.10 -12.56
C GLN A 57 -10.04 8.97 -11.91
N ALA A 58 -9.81 9.50 -10.71
CA ALA A 58 -10.79 10.31 -9.99
C ALA A 58 -11.18 11.54 -10.82
N ASN A 59 -12.48 11.80 -10.89
CA ASN A 59 -13.02 13.06 -11.39
C ASN A 59 -12.68 14.19 -10.39
N ILE A 60 -12.83 15.43 -10.81
CA ILE A 60 -12.42 16.61 -10.04
C ILE A 60 -13.68 17.32 -9.57
N GLY A 61 -13.83 17.49 -8.26
CA GLY A 61 -14.84 18.34 -7.66
C GLY A 61 -14.21 19.69 -7.33
N ILE A 62 -14.89 20.78 -7.68
CA ILE A 62 -14.49 22.15 -7.37
C ILE A 62 -15.44 22.67 -6.30
N SER A 63 -14.91 23.07 -5.15
CA SER A 63 -15.73 23.68 -4.09
C SER A 63 -16.23 25.06 -4.52
N THR A 64 -17.51 25.36 -4.30
CA THR A 64 -18.09 26.70 -4.50
C THR A 64 -17.82 27.64 -3.31
N LYS A 65 -16.99 27.23 -2.34
CA LYS A 65 -16.67 28.06 -1.17
C LYS A 65 -15.98 29.35 -1.60
N GLY A 66 -16.60 30.49 -1.27
CA GLY A 66 -16.12 31.81 -1.70
C GLY A 66 -16.42 32.14 -3.15
N LEU A 67 -17.30 31.37 -3.81
CA LEU A 67 -17.76 31.60 -5.17
C LEU A 67 -19.28 31.81 -5.21
N LEU A 68 -19.70 32.59 -6.21
CA LEU A 68 -21.08 32.64 -6.68
C LEU A 68 -21.11 31.86 -7.99
N THR A 69 -21.82 30.72 -7.99
CA THR A 69 -21.87 29.81 -9.14
C THR A 69 -23.28 29.75 -9.68
N ILE A 70 -23.46 30.12 -10.95
CA ILE A 70 -24.73 29.97 -11.67
C ILE A 70 -24.66 28.66 -12.42
N ASP A 71 -25.58 27.76 -12.13
CA ASP A 71 -25.72 26.46 -12.82
C ASP A 71 -26.88 26.52 -13.80
N ILE A 72 -26.64 26.09 -15.03
CA ILE A 72 -27.62 26.00 -16.10
C ILE A 72 -27.87 24.52 -16.30
N ASP A 73 -29.10 24.08 -16.07
CA ASP A 73 -29.47 22.67 -16.13
C ASP A 73 -29.50 22.17 -17.59
N GLU A 74 -29.36 20.85 -17.77
CA GLU A 74 -29.43 20.21 -19.09
C GLU A 74 -30.78 20.38 -19.79
N ASP A 75 -31.86 20.46 -19.02
CA ASP A 75 -33.23 20.66 -19.50
C ASP A 75 -33.59 22.15 -19.73
N CYS A 76 -32.62 23.06 -19.58
CA CYS A 76 -32.83 24.49 -19.76
C CYS A 76 -33.26 24.81 -21.21
N GLY A 77 -34.49 25.32 -21.36
CA GLY A 77 -35.07 25.67 -22.64
C GLY A 77 -34.46 26.95 -23.26
N PRO A 78 -34.62 27.16 -24.59
CA PRO A 78 -34.08 28.34 -25.28
C PRO A 78 -34.63 29.68 -24.76
N GLU A 79 -35.83 29.67 -24.18
CA GLU A 79 -36.46 30.84 -23.56
C GLU A 79 -35.75 31.26 -22.27
N SER A 80 -35.37 30.30 -21.42
CA SER A 80 -34.61 30.55 -20.18
C SER A 80 -33.22 31.12 -20.50
N ILE A 81 -32.54 30.59 -21.53
CA ILE A 81 -31.26 31.13 -22.00
C ILE A 81 -31.42 32.55 -22.56
N ALA A 82 -32.50 32.83 -23.30
CA ALA A 82 -32.77 34.17 -23.81
C ALA A 82 -33.05 35.18 -22.67
N LYS A 83 -33.75 34.73 -21.62
CA LYS A 83 -34.01 35.53 -20.42
C LYS A 83 -32.74 35.80 -19.61
N LEU A 84 -31.86 34.81 -19.44
CA LEU A 84 -30.56 35.05 -18.81
C LEU A 84 -29.76 36.07 -19.65
N LYS A 85 -29.84 36.02 -20.98
CA LYS A 85 -29.13 36.98 -21.86
C LYS A 85 -29.66 38.40 -21.71
N SER A 86 -30.98 38.57 -21.57
CA SER A 86 -31.55 39.90 -21.34
C SER A 86 -31.15 40.47 -19.99
N ILE A 87 -31.16 39.67 -18.92
CA ILE A 87 -30.70 40.10 -17.58
C ILE A 87 -29.25 40.62 -17.64
N PHE A 88 -28.36 39.88 -18.30
CA PHE A 88 -26.95 40.27 -18.46
C PHE A 88 -26.75 41.49 -19.37
N ALA A 89 -27.58 41.65 -20.42
CA ALA A 89 -27.54 42.79 -21.33
C ALA A 89 -28.08 44.08 -20.68
N GLU A 90 -29.05 43.96 -19.77
CA GLU A 90 -29.59 45.09 -19.01
C GLU A 90 -28.60 45.65 -17.98
N HIS A 91 -27.74 44.79 -17.42
CA HIS A 91 -26.87 45.14 -16.31
C HIS A 91 -25.36 45.17 -16.64
N SER A 92 -24.94 44.77 -17.86
CA SER A 92 -23.52 44.79 -18.27
C SER A 92 -23.33 45.18 -19.75
N ALA A 93 -22.27 45.95 -20.04
CA ALA A 93 -21.93 46.41 -21.39
C ALA A 93 -21.16 45.36 -22.24
N HIS A 94 -20.81 44.21 -21.66
CA HIS A 94 -20.06 43.16 -22.34
C HIS A 94 -20.96 41.96 -22.68
N PRO A 95 -20.85 41.38 -23.89
CA PRO A 95 -21.55 40.15 -24.22
C PRO A 95 -21.09 39.02 -23.29
N TRP A 96 -21.95 38.03 -23.09
CA TRP A 96 -21.78 36.75 -22.35
C TRP A 96 -20.39 36.04 -22.44
N GLN A 97 -19.50 36.49 -23.31
CA GLN A 97 -18.23 35.85 -23.69
C GLN A 97 -17.06 36.05 -22.73
N THR A 98 -17.14 36.88 -21.68
CA THR A 98 -15.98 37.25 -20.84
C THR A 98 -16.09 36.89 -19.36
N LEU A 99 -16.73 35.78 -19.01
CA LEU A 99 -17.01 35.44 -17.62
C LEU A 99 -16.38 34.08 -17.25
N GLY A 100 -15.73 34.03 -16.09
CA GLY A 100 -14.71 33.06 -15.69
C GLY A 100 -15.13 31.58 -15.69
N CYS A 101 -14.14 30.71 -15.94
CA CYS A 101 -14.16 29.25 -15.87
C CYS A 101 -15.54 28.60 -16.07
N ALA A 102 -16.01 28.52 -17.32
CA ALA A 102 -17.12 27.63 -17.67
C ALA A 102 -16.59 26.23 -18.01
N SER A 103 -17.18 25.19 -17.42
CA SER A 103 -17.01 23.81 -17.92
C SER A 103 -18.29 23.36 -18.64
N ILE A 104 -18.16 22.86 -19.87
CA ILE A 104 -19.25 22.25 -20.63
C ILE A 104 -19.02 20.75 -20.64
N CYS A 105 -19.99 19.95 -20.18
CA CYS A 105 -19.97 18.50 -20.41
C CYS A 105 -20.54 18.21 -21.79
N THR A 106 -19.71 17.77 -22.75
CA THR A 106 -20.09 17.64 -24.16
C THR A 106 -20.46 16.20 -24.55
N ARG A 107 -21.74 15.92 -24.85
CA ARG A 107 -22.13 14.80 -25.75
C ARG A 107 -22.98 15.31 -26.90
N GLU A 108 -22.42 15.41 -28.09
CA GLU A 108 -23.03 16.01 -29.29
C GLU A 108 -24.57 15.80 -29.39
N GLN A 109 -25.27 16.93 -29.52
CA GLN A 109 -26.71 17.13 -29.79
C GLN A 109 -27.72 17.08 -28.61
N LYS A 110 -28.44 18.21 -28.46
CA LYS A 110 -29.49 18.61 -27.49
C LYS A 110 -28.98 19.09 -26.11
N GLY A 111 -29.72 20.04 -25.51
CA GLY A 111 -29.32 20.96 -24.42
C GLY A 111 -28.44 20.36 -23.34
N LYS A 112 -27.40 21.09 -22.92
CA LYS A 112 -26.33 20.59 -22.06
C LYS A 112 -26.10 21.56 -20.92
N GLY A 113 -26.03 21.04 -19.70
CA GLY A 113 -25.79 21.85 -18.52
C GLY A 113 -24.43 22.55 -18.56
N ALA A 114 -24.37 23.73 -17.98
CA ALA A 114 -23.18 24.58 -17.93
C ALA A 114 -23.21 25.46 -16.68
N PHE A 115 -22.06 25.65 -16.04
CA PHE A 115 -21.98 26.56 -14.90
C PHE A 115 -21.03 27.73 -15.17
N MET A 116 -21.27 28.86 -14.49
CA MET A 116 -20.48 30.08 -14.53
C MET A 116 -20.12 30.51 -13.11
N THR A 117 -18.87 30.93 -12.87
CA THR A 117 -18.36 31.21 -11.52
C THR A 117 -17.80 32.63 -11.37
N TYR A 118 -18.10 33.27 -10.25
CA TYR A 118 -17.57 34.55 -9.81
C TYR A 118 -16.97 34.44 -8.41
N ALA A 119 -16.00 35.29 -8.09
CA ALA A 119 -15.49 35.40 -6.73
C ALA A 119 -16.46 36.22 -5.87
N LEU A 120 -16.82 35.69 -4.70
CA LEU A 120 -17.53 36.44 -3.66
C LEU A 120 -16.57 37.38 -2.91
N PRO A 121 -17.06 38.50 -2.36
CA PRO A 121 -16.30 39.29 -1.40
C PRO A 121 -15.80 38.43 -0.23
N PRO A 122 -14.61 38.69 0.34
CA PRO A 122 -14.09 37.91 1.46
C PRO A 122 -15.08 37.85 2.63
N GLY A 123 -15.46 36.64 3.04
CA GLY A 123 -16.40 36.43 4.15
C GLY A 123 -17.89 36.52 3.78
N ALA A 124 -18.23 36.82 2.53
CA ALA A 124 -19.61 36.76 2.05
C ALA A 124 -20.03 35.32 1.72
N THR A 125 -21.32 35.01 1.89
CA THR A 125 -21.91 33.71 1.59
C THR A 125 -23.19 33.85 0.78
N VAL A 126 -23.49 32.85 -0.03
CA VAL A 126 -24.73 32.75 -0.81
C VAL A 126 -25.39 31.40 -0.54
N GLU A 127 -26.71 31.40 -0.39
CA GLU A 127 -27.50 30.16 -0.28
C GLU A 127 -27.86 29.63 -1.66
N THR A 128 -28.11 28.32 -1.74
CA THR A 128 -28.53 27.67 -2.98
C THR A 128 -29.95 28.11 -3.33
N ALA A 129 -30.15 28.60 -4.55
CA ALA A 129 -31.44 29.07 -5.05
C ALA A 129 -31.74 28.44 -6.41
N ILE A 130 -32.72 27.54 -6.43
CA ILE A 130 -33.13 26.81 -7.63
C ILE A 130 -34.03 27.71 -8.50
N ASP A 131 -33.84 27.68 -9.82
CA ASP A 131 -34.63 28.44 -10.81
C ASP A 131 -34.67 29.96 -10.57
N LEU A 132 -33.69 30.51 -9.85
CA LEU A 132 -33.69 31.91 -9.42
C LEU A 132 -33.71 32.89 -10.60
N LEU A 133 -32.92 32.61 -11.64
CA LEU A 133 -32.76 33.52 -12.79
C LEU A 133 -33.78 33.21 -13.88
N ALA A 134 -33.97 31.92 -14.16
CA ALA A 134 -34.98 31.39 -15.05
C ALA A 134 -35.19 29.89 -14.75
N PRO A 135 -36.28 29.26 -15.23
CA PRO A 135 -36.43 27.81 -15.14
C PRO A 135 -35.23 27.06 -15.74
N GLY A 136 -34.63 26.16 -14.99
CA GLY A 136 -33.39 25.45 -15.31
C GLY A 136 -32.13 26.29 -15.17
N ILE A 137 -32.16 27.38 -14.39
CA ILE A 137 -30.99 28.24 -14.09
C ILE A 137 -30.97 28.58 -12.60
N SER A 138 -30.08 27.89 -11.90
CA SER A 138 -29.94 27.89 -10.45
C SER A 138 -28.68 28.65 -10.00
N VAL A 139 -28.66 29.04 -8.72
CA VAL A 139 -27.45 29.53 -8.04
C VAL A 139 -27.04 28.49 -7.02
N PHE A 140 -25.81 28.01 -7.11
CA PHE A 140 -25.22 27.07 -6.15
C PHE A 140 -24.67 27.84 -4.96
N GLY A 141 -25.02 27.37 -3.76
CA GLY A 141 -24.64 28.00 -2.51
C GLY A 141 -23.15 27.83 -2.21
N SER A 142 -22.61 28.58 -1.25
CA SER A 142 -21.19 28.51 -0.85
C SER A 142 -20.77 27.15 -0.25
N ASN A 143 -21.71 26.23 -0.07
CA ASN A 143 -21.50 24.88 0.45
C ASN A 143 -21.67 23.79 -0.62
N ASP A 144 -21.76 24.14 -1.90
CA ASP A 144 -21.91 23.19 -3.00
C ASP A 144 -20.60 22.93 -3.75
N PHE A 145 -20.66 22.10 -4.77
CA PHE A 145 -19.54 21.84 -5.66
C PHE A 145 -20.02 21.68 -7.09
N VAL A 146 -19.09 21.88 -8.02
CA VAL A 146 -19.29 21.61 -9.45
C VAL A 146 -18.24 20.65 -9.96
N VAL A 147 -18.55 19.90 -11.01
CA VAL A 147 -17.60 18.97 -11.61
C VAL A 147 -16.62 19.73 -12.50
N GLY A 148 -15.34 19.59 -12.18
CA GLY A 148 -14.24 20.27 -12.86
C GLY A 148 -13.90 19.68 -14.24
N PRO A 149 -13.29 20.49 -15.11
CA PRO A 149 -12.91 20.11 -16.47
C PRO A 149 -11.84 19.01 -16.47
N GLY A 150 -11.85 18.16 -17.50
CA GLY A 150 -11.05 16.93 -17.56
C GLY A 150 -11.73 15.72 -16.92
N SER A 151 -12.79 15.93 -16.14
CA SER A 151 -13.66 14.86 -15.62
C SER A 151 -14.50 14.21 -16.73
N THR A 152 -15.00 13.02 -16.45
CA THR A 152 -15.91 12.29 -17.35
C THR A 152 -17.12 11.84 -16.54
N ILE A 153 -18.33 12.13 -16.99
CA ILE A 153 -19.58 11.69 -16.34
C ILE A 153 -20.40 10.94 -17.38
N ASN A 154 -20.83 9.71 -17.10
CA ASN A 154 -21.60 8.89 -18.06
C ASN A 154 -20.94 8.84 -19.46
N ASP A 155 -19.62 8.65 -19.47
CA ASP A 155 -18.73 8.63 -20.66
C ASP A 155 -18.66 9.95 -21.45
N THR A 156 -19.16 11.03 -20.84
CA THR A 156 -19.18 12.38 -21.41
C THR A 156 -18.10 13.22 -20.76
N ARG A 157 -17.20 13.79 -21.56
CA ARG A 157 -16.08 14.60 -21.03
C ARG A 157 -16.55 16.03 -20.73
N CYS A 158 -16.14 16.54 -19.58
CA CYS A 158 -16.31 17.95 -19.23
C CYS A 158 -15.07 18.74 -19.68
N GLU A 159 -15.28 19.79 -20.45
CA GLU A 159 -14.25 20.58 -21.10
C GLU A 159 -14.30 22.04 -20.66
N PHE A 160 -13.15 22.71 -20.67
CA PHE A 160 -13.09 24.16 -20.50
C PHE A 160 -13.68 24.88 -21.72
N VAL A 161 -14.52 25.88 -21.47
CA VAL A 161 -14.84 26.87 -22.50
C VAL A 161 -13.65 27.83 -22.64
N PRO A 162 -13.13 28.08 -23.86
CA PRO A 162 -12.10 29.08 -24.07
C PRO A 162 -12.59 30.48 -23.67
N GLY A 163 -11.95 31.08 -22.67
CA GLY A 163 -12.33 32.39 -22.10
C GLY A 163 -11.34 32.84 -21.01
N ASN A 164 -11.46 34.09 -20.55
CA ASN A 164 -10.50 34.75 -19.66
C ASN A 164 -10.05 33.87 -18.48
N ALA A 165 -8.72 33.81 -18.28
CA ALA A 165 -8.07 32.84 -17.38
C ALA A 165 -8.24 33.13 -15.87
N LYS A 166 -8.94 34.21 -15.48
CA LYS A 166 -9.09 34.64 -14.08
C LYS A 166 -10.56 34.68 -13.68
N ILE A 167 -10.84 34.24 -12.45
CA ILE A 167 -12.16 34.41 -11.83
C ILE A 167 -12.32 35.88 -11.50
N GLU A 168 -13.36 36.50 -12.06
CA GLU A 168 -13.69 37.90 -11.82
C GLU A 168 -14.56 38.04 -10.56
N PRO A 169 -14.45 39.16 -9.83
CA PRO A 169 -15.36 39.46 -8.73
C PRO A 169 -16.81 39.56 -9.24
N ALA A 170 -17.76 39.06 -8.46
CA ALA A 170 -19.18 39.17 -8.79
C ALA A 170 -19.59 40.65 -8.86
N PRO A 171 -20.27 41.09 -9.93
CA PRO A 171 -20.73 42.47 -10.04
C PRO A 171 -21.82 42.75 -8.99
N SER A 172 -21.87 43.98 -8.49
CA SER A 172 -22.74 44.35 -7.36
C SER A 172 -24.23 44.05 -7.61
N TRP A 173 -24.70 44.22 -8.84
CA TRP A 173 -26.09 43.89 -9.22
C TRP A 173 -26.39 42.40 -9.07
N LEU A 174 -25.41 41.52 -9.34
CA LEU A 174 -25.58 40.07 -9.24
C LEU A 174 -25.52 39.61 -7.79
N LEU A 175 -24.68 40.25 -6.96
CA LEU A 175 -24.66 40.03 -5.51
C LEU A 175 -26.01 40.35 -4.86
N GLU A 176 -26.62 41.48 -5.25
CA GLU A 176 -27.93 41.90 -4.78
C GLU A 176 -29.04 40.95 -5.27
N LEU A 177 -29.02 40.59 -6.56
CA LEU A 177 -29.99 39.67 -7.15
C LEU A 177 -29.95 38.27 -6.51
N CYS A 178 -28.77 37.79 -6.15
CA CYS A 178 -28.58 36.50 -5.48
C CYS A 178 -28.72 36.56 -3.95
N GLY A 179 -29.06 37.71 -3.38
CA GLY A 179 -29.28 37.85 -1.93
C GLY A 179 -28.02 37.58 -1.09
N VAL A 180 -26.84 37.95 -1.58
CA VAL A 180 -25.57 37.68 -0.89
C VAL A 180 -25.47 38.47 0.41
N GLU A 181 -25.23 37.77 1.52
CA GLU A 181 -24.98 38.40 2.82
C GLU A 181 -23.53 38.91 2.90
N LEU A 182 -23.34 40.21 3.10
CA LEU A 182 -22.03 40.83 3.31
C LEU A 182 -21.66 40.80 4.80
N PRO A 183 -20.41 40.47 5.16
CA PRO A 183 -19.98 40.51 6.55
C PRO A 183 -20.02 41.95 7.09
N ALA A 184 -20.48 42.13 8.34
CA ALA A 184 -20.45 43.40 9.03
C ALA A 184 -19.01 43.95 9.10
N GLU A 185 -18.81 45.23 8.73
CA GLU A 185 -17.49 45.87 8.63
C GLU A 185 -16.60 45.60 9.85
N SER A 186 -15.47 44.92 9.63
CA SER A 186 -14.46 44.73 10.67
C SER A 186 -13.70 46.03 10.90
N LYS A 187 -13.82 46.62 12.10
CA LYS A 187 -12.95 47.70 12.57
C LYS A 187 -11.47 47.35 12.36
N PRO A 188 -10.61 48.33 12.01
CA PRO A 188 -9.19 48.08 11.83
C PRO A 188 -8.58 47.55 13.13
N MET A 189 -7.92 46.40 13.04
CA MET A 189 -7.18 45.81 14.16
C MET A 189 -5.90 46.62 14.40
N ASP A 190 -5.80 47.21 15.59
CA ASP A 190 -4.53 47.66 16.13
C ASP A 190 -3.58 46.47 16.33
N VAL A 191 -2.33 46.65 15.93
CA VAL A 191 -1.24 45.71 16.14
C VAL A 191 -0.96 45.61 17.65
N VAL A 192 -1.59 44.64 18.32
CA VAL A 192 -1.27 44.31 19.72
C VAL A 192 -0.26 43.16 19.75
N ALA A 193 0.87 43.45 20.37
CA ALA A 193 1.97 42.54 20.61
C ALA A 193 1.53 41.20 21.24
N LEU A 194 2.20 40.13 20.80
CA LEU A 194 2.10 38.77 21.33
C LEU A 194 2.15 38.73 22.87
N LYS A 195 0.98 38.62 23.50
CA LYS A 195 0.84 38.26 24.91
C LYS A 195 0.66 36.75 25.01
N LYS A 196 1.50 36.09 25.81
CA LYS A 196 1.41 34.66 26.15
C LYS A 196 -0.04 34.31 26.57
N PRO A 197 -0.59 33.15 26.16
CA PRO A 197 -1.94 32.78 26.51
C PRO A 197 -2.02 32.48 28.02
N THR A 198 -2.91 33.19 28.70
CA THR A 198 -3.39 32.85 30.04
C THR A 198 -4.44 31.75 29.90
N PRO A 199 -4.43 30.69 30.71
CA PRO A 199 -5.38 29.58 30.59
C PRO A 199 -6.81 30.06 30.86
N VAL A 200 -7.69 29.88 29.89
CA VAL A 200 -9.14 30.10 30.02
C VAL A 200 -9.74 28.86 30.69
N ALA A 201 -10.53 29.06 31.74
CA ALA A 201 -11.23 27.99 32.44
C ALA A 201 -12.24 27.28 31.52
N PRO A 202 -12.41 25.95 31.61
CA PRO A 202 -13.26 25.19 30.69
C PRO A 202 -14.72 25.55 30.91
N THR A 203 -15.35 26.14 29.89
CA THR A 203 -16.80 26.20 29.78
C THR A 203 -17.28 24.79 29.43
N SER A 204 -18.06 24.15 30.31
CA SER A 204 -18.53 22.78 30.08
C SER A 204 -19.47 22.74 28.87
N ALA A 205 -18.98 22.22 27.74
CA ALA A 205 -19.83 21.87 26.62
C ALA A 205 -20.92 20.88 27.09
N PRO A 206 -22.15 20.96 26.54
CA PRO A 206 -23.21 20.02 26.89
C PRO A 206 -22.75 18.58 26.59
N VAL A 207 -23.03 17.66 27.52
CA VAL A 207 -22.67 16.24 27.38
C VAL A 207 -23.52 15.65 26.25
N LYS A 208 -22.86 15.31 25.13
CA LYS A 208 -23.50 14.66 23.98
C LYS A 208 -24.10 13.31 24.37
N THR A 209 -25.34 13.06 23.94
CA THR A 209 -26.01 11.75 24.08
C THR A 209 -25.44 10.71 23.11
N LYS A 210 -25.79 9.43 23.26
CA LYS A 210 -25.40 8.40 22.28
C LYS A 210 -26.00 8.65 20.90
N LEU A 211 -27.20 9.23 20.82
CA LEU A 211 -27.79 9.65 19.56
C LEU A 211 -26.97 10.77 18.90
N ASP A 212 -26.55 11.77 19.67
CA ASP A 212 -25.74 12.87 19.13
C ASP A 212 -24.41 12.36 18.56
N TRP A 213 -23.77 11.43 19.29
CA TRP A 213 -22.56 10.76 18.81
C TRP A 213 -22.80 9.87 17.58
N ALA A 214 -23.93 9.16 17.52
CA ALA A 214 -24.29 8.34 16.37
C ALA A 214 -24.53 9.20 15.11
N LEU A 215 -25.25 10.31 15.27
CA LEU A 215 -25.51 11.28 14.19
C LEU A 215 -24.23 12.01 13.75
N GLU A 216 -23.31 12.27 14.67
CA GLU A 216 -22.00 12.83 14.31
C GLU A 216 -21.15 11.81 13.56
N ALA A 217 -21.07 10.57 14.05
CA ALA A 217 -20.35 9.50 13.38
C ALA A 217 -20.92 9.20 11.99
N SER A 218 -22.25 9.26 11.83
CA SER A 218 -22.94 8.99 10.57
C SER A 218 -22.63 10.00 9.46
N GLN A 219 -22.13 11.20 9.80
CA GLN A 219 -21.61 12.14 8.81
C GLN A 219 -20.42 11.57 8.04
N TYR A 220 -19.72 10.58 8.59
CA TYR A 220 -18.48 10.05 8.04
C TYR A 220 -18.58 8.56 7.72
N ILE A 221 -19.23 7.76 8.57
CA ILE A 221 -19.23 6.29 8.49
C ILE A 221 -20.65 5.77 8.67
N PRO A 222 -21.14 4.80 7.87
CA PRO A 222 -22.42 4.14 8.13
C PRO A 222 -22.44 3.53 9.53
N VAL A 223 -23.44 3.88 10.34
CA VAL A 223 -23.56 3.42 11.72
C VAL A 223 -24.66 2.37 11.86
N HIS A 224 -24.53 1.55 12.90
CA HIS A 224 -25.57 0.63 13.34
C HIS A 224 -25.52 0.45 14.86
N PRO A 225 -26.64 0.06 15.50
CA PRO A 225 -26.69 -0.10 16.94
C PRO A 225 -26.05 -1.43 17.37
N LEU A 226 -25.24 -1.36 18.43
CA LEU A 226 -24.64 -2.48 19.15
C LEU A 226 -25.31 -2.63 20.52
N ARG A 227 -25.21 -3.82 21.11
CA ARG A 227 -25.67 -4.07 22.49
C ARG A 227 -24.93 -3.17 23.48
N TRP A 228 -25.57 -2.89 24.61
CA TRP A 228 -24.97 -2.13 25.70
C TRP A 228 -24.30 -3.05 26.72
N TYR A 229 -23.40 -2.47 27.51
CA TYR A 229 -22.78 -3.18 28.61
C TYR A 229 -23.75 -3.35 29.78
N VAL A 230 -23.82 -4.57 30.29
CA VAL A 230 -24.57 -4.92 31.50
C VAL A 230 -23.56 -5.41 32.52
N ASP A 231 -23.46 -4.73 33.67
CA ASP A 231 -22.54 -5.13 34.74
C ASP A 231 -22.97 -6.51 35.29
N PRO A 232 -22.13 -7.54 35.19
CA PRO A 232 -22.45 -8.87 35.73
C PRO A 232 -22.42 -8.91 37.27
N GLY A 233 -22.02 -7.82 37.92
CA GLY A 233 -22.04 -7.64 39.37
C GLY A 233 -20.68 -7.90 40.02
N ARG A 234 -20.54 -7.47 41.29
CA ARG A 234 -19.26 -7.53 42.02
C ARG A 234 -18.72 -8.95 42.25
N ARG A 235 -19.60 -9.97 42.27
CA ARG A 235 -19.22 -11.37 42.50
C ARG A 235 -18.99 -12.18 41.22
N ALA A 236 -19.16 -11.56 40.05
CA ALA A 236 -18.92 -12.22 38.77
C ALA A 236 -17.44 -12.58 38.59
N SER A 237 -17.22 -13.79 38.09
CA SER A 237 -15.94 -14.32 37.66
C SER A 237 -15.35 -13.52 36.50
N GLN A 238 -14.05 -13.72 36.23
CA GLN A 238 -13.39 -13.07 35.09
C GLN A 238 -14.05 -13.47 33.75
N GLN A 239 -14.44 -14.74 33.61
CA GLN A 239 -15.12 -15.24 32.42
C GLN A 239 -16.46 -14.54 32.17
N GLU A 240 -17.26 -14.30 33.21
CA GLU A 240 -18.53 -13.58 33.10
C GLU A 240 -18.33 -12.10 32.74
N ARG A 241 -17.26 -11.47 33.24
CA ARG A 241 -16.88 -10.10 32.87
C ARG A 241 -16.45 -10.02 31.41
N ASP A 242 -15.63 -10.94 30.94
CA ASP A 242 -15.17 -11.00 29.56
C ASP A 242 -16.33 -11.28 28.59
N ALA A 243 -17.29 -12.12 29.01
CA ALA A 243 -18.53 -12.36 28.27
C ALA A 243 -19.41 -11.11 28.19
N ALA A 244 -19.56 -10.35 29.29
CA ALA A 244 -20.32 -9.09 29.30
C ALA A 244 -19.68 -8.02 28.38
N VAL A 245 -18.35 -7.91 28.38
CA VAL A 245 -17.60 -7.04 27.45
C VAL A 245 -17.83 -7.46 25.99
N THR A 246 -17.77 -8.75 25.70
CA THR A 246 -17.97 -9.30 24.35
C THR A 246 -19.41 -9.08 23.87
N ALA A 247 -20.39 -9.31 24.73
CA ALA A 247 -21.79 -9.07 24.45
C ALA A 247 -22.05 -7.59 24.10
N ALA A 248 -21.46 -6.65 24.84
CA ALA A 248 -21.57 -5.20 24.60
C ALA A 248 -20.93 -4.71 23.28
N LYS A 249 -20.17 -5.57 22.60
CA LYS A 249 -19.58 -5.30 21.28
C LYS A 249 -20.36 -5.96 20.15
N THR A 250 -21.43 -6.69 20.44
CA THR A 250 -22.19 -7.46 19.44
C THR A 250 -23.29 -6.61 18.79
N PRO A 251 -23.52 -6.71 17.46
CA PRO A 251 -24.59 -5.99 16.78
C PRO A 251 -25.98 -6.38 17.28
N LEU A 252 -26.89 -5.40 17.36
CA LEU A 252 -28.31 -5.66 17.64
C LEU A 252 -29.05 -6.20 16.40
N LEU A 253 -28.58 -5.84 15.21
CA LEU A 253 -29.17 -6.25 13.94
C LEU A 253 -28.43 -7.49 13.40
N GLY A 254 -29.18 -8.55 13.05
CA GLY A 254 -28.59 -9.78 12.49
C GLY A 254 -27.92 -9.57 11.14
N ASP A 255 -28.52 -8.76 10.26
CA ASP A 255 -27.96 -8.35 8.96
C ASP A 255 -27.38 -6.93 9.00
N TRP A 256 -26.67 -6.59 10.08
CA TRP A 256 -26.05 -5.28 10.24
C TRP A 256 -25.14 -4.84 9.05
N PRO A 257 -24.42 -5.71 8.31
CA PRO A 257 -23.54 -5.24 7.24
C PRO A 257 -24.28 -4.53 6.12
N ASN A 258 -25.51 -4.98 5.82
CA ASN A 258 -26.37 -4.38 4.79
C ASN A 258 -27.29 -3.30 5.35
N LEU A 259 -27.50 -3.27 6.68
CA LEU A 259 -28.41 -2.33 7.34
C LEU A 259 -27.71 -1.08 7.86
N ALA A 260 -26.39 -1.08 8.07
CA ALA A 260 -25.65 0.10 8.52
C ALA A 260 -25.91 1.28 7.58
N THR A 261 -26.20 2.46 8.14
CA THR A 261 -26.71 3.60 7.37
C THR A 261 -26.13 4.93 7.83
N GLN A 262 -26.15 5.92 6.95
CA GLN A 262 -25.87 7.32 7.26
C GLN A 262 -27.15 8.17 7.35
N ASP A 263 -28.32 7.57 7.07
CA ASP A 263 -29.61 8.26 7.11
C ASP A 263 -29.96 8.72 8.55
N PRO A 264 -30.02 10.03 8.81
CA PRO A 264 -30.31 10.55 10.14
C PRO A 264 -31.70 10.16 10.64
N GLU A 265 -32.69 9.94 9.76
CA GLU A 265 -34.02 9.53 10.19
C GLU A 265 -34.03 8.11 10.73
N GLN A 266 -33.41 7.18 10.00
CA GLN A 266 -33.28 5.79 10.44
C GLN A 266 -32.47 5.67 11.74
N ILE A 267 -31.40 6.47 11.88
CA ILE A 267 -30.59 6.51 13.11
C ILE A 267 -31.42 7.01 14.29
N ARG A 268 -32.20 8.08 14.12
CA ARG A 268 -33.11 8.57 15.17
C ARG A 268 -34.12 7.50 15.59
N LYS A 269 -34.66 6.72 14.65
CA LYS A 269 -35.58 5.61 14.96
C LYS A 269 -34.91 4.53 15.83
N TRP A 270 -33.69 4.11 15.48
CA TRP A 270 -32.97 3.10 16.26
C TRP A 270 -32.65 3.56 17.69
N TRP A 271 -32.17 4.79 17.88
CA TRP A 271 -31.84 5.29 19.22
C TRP A 271 -33.06 5.77 20.01
N ALA A 272 -34.20 6.01 19.37
CA ALA A 272 -35.48 6.12 20.06
C ALA A 272 -35.92 4.76 20.64
N GLN A 273 -35.65 3.67 19.92
CA GLN A 273 -35.96 2.31 20.37
C GLN A 273 -34.94 1.77 21.40
N TRP A 274 -33.66 2.07 21.21
CA TRP A 274 -32.55 1.62 22.07
C TRP A 274 -31.63 2.79 22.47
N PRO A 275 -32.04 3.63 23.43
CA PRO A 275 -31.26 4.83 23.82
C PRO A 275 -29.85 4.52 24.31
N ASP A 276 -29.67 3.36 24.94
CA ASP A 276 -28.39 2.93 25.51
C ASP A 276 -27.50 2.15 24.54
N ALA A 277 -27.94 1.91 23.30
CA ALA A 277 -27.16 1.15 22.32
C ALA A 277 -25.77 1.76 22.09
N ASN A 278 -24.74 0.92 22.08
CA ASN A 278 -23.41 1.34 21.64
C ASN A 278 -23.41 1.56 20.12
N ILE A 279 -22.42 2.30 19.63
CA ILE A 279 -22.40 2.78 18.24
C ILE A 279 -21.35 1.98 17.47
N GLY A 280 -21.79 1.17 16.51
CA GLY A 280 -20.92 0.47 15.58
C GLY A 280 -20.76 1.29 14.30
N GLY A 281 -19.52 1.53 13.87
CA GLY A 281 -19.20 2.13 12.57
C GLY A 281 -18.72 1.06 11.60
N ALA A 282 -19.43 0.90 10.48
CA ALA A 282 -19.12 -0.10 9.46
C ALA A 282 -17.88 0.31 8.63
N THR A 283 -16.96 -0.64 8.40
CA THR A 283 -15.66 -0.38 7.75
C THR A 283 -15.63 -0.78 6.27
N ASN A 284 -16.75 -0.65 5.56
CA ASN A 284 -16.86 -1.05 4.15
C ASN A 284 -16.03 -0.14 3.23
N ASP A 285 -16.20 1.17 3.36
CA ASP A 285 -15.50 2.19 2.56
C ASP A 285 -14.33 2.84 3.33
N PHE A 286 -14.07 2.37 4.56
CA PHE A 286 -13.07 2.91 5.47
C PHE A 286 -12.14 1.82 5.96
N LEU A 287 -10.92 2.22 6.27
CA LEU A 287 -9.94 1.37 6.89
C LEU A 287 -9.67 1.90 8.31
N VAL A 288 -9.68 1.01 9.29
CA VAL A 288 -9.36 1.36 10.67
C VAL A 288 -8.14 0.58 11.10
N VAL A 289 -7.08 1.29 11.48
CA VAL A 289 -5.91 0.71 12.11
C VAL A 289 -6.17 0.67 13.61
N ASP A 290 -6.34 -0.54 14.16
CA ASP A 290 -6.66 -0.80 15.56
C ASP A 290 -5.38 -1.18 16.32
N ILE A 291 -4.95 -0.28 17.20
CA ILE A 291 -3.70 -0.36 17.95
C ILE A 291 -4.00 -0.87 19.35
N ASP A 292 -3.55 -2.09 19.65
CA ASP A 292 -3.68 -2.72 20.96
C ASP A 292 -2.35 -2.67 21.74
N PRO A 293 -2.20 -1.77 22.73
CA PRO A 293 -0.97 -1.67 23.52
C PRO A 293 -0.72 -2.91 24.38
N ARG A 294 -1.75 -3.72 24.70
CA ARG A 294 -1.57 -4.97 25.46
C ARG A 294 -0.81 -6.02 24.67
N LYS A 295 -0.79 -5.88 23.34
CA LYS A 295 -0.04 -6.72 22.41
C LYS A 295 1.24 -6.05 21.88
N GLY A 296 1.63 -4.89 22.42
CA GLY A 296 2.81 -4.13 21.97
C GLY A 296 2.55 -3.21 20.76
N GLY A 297 1.30 -2.91 20.44
CA GLY A 297 0.94 -2.07 19.30
C GLY A 297 1.44 -0.62 19.40
N ASP A 298 1.63 -0.10 20.62
CA ASP A 298 2.22 1.22 20.89
C ASP A 298 3.65 1.32 20.37
N GLN A 299 4.48 0.31 20.64
CA GLN A 299 5.87 0.26 20.19
C GLN A 299 5.97 0.06 18.68
N THR A 300 5.10 -0.79 18.12
CA THR A 300 4.98 -0.98 16.67
C THR A 300 4.57 0.33 15.98
N LEU A 301 3.64 1.09 16.56
CA LEU A 301 3.21 2.39 16.02
C LEU A 301 4.34 3.42 16.04
N GLU A 302 5.09 3.52 17.13
CA GLU A 302 6.26 4.41 17.20
C GLU A 302 7.30 4.06 16.14
N PHE A 303 7.59 2.77 15.94
CA PHE A 303 8.50 2.33 14.89
C PHE A 303 7.98 2.70 13.49
N LEU A 304 6.70 2.43 13.20
CA LEU A 304 6.11 2.75 11.89
C LEU A 304 6.13 4.25 11.61
N ARG A 305 5.89 5.10 12.62
CA ARG A 305 6.01 6.56 12.48
C ARG A 305 7.44 7.05 12.19
N LEU A 306 8.46 6.26 12.50
CA LEU A 306 9.86 6.58 12.22
C LEU A 306 10.31 6.13 10.82
N VAL A 307 9.73 5.04 10.31
CA VAL A 307 10.21 4.39 9.06
C VAL A 307 9.28 4.59 7.87
N GLU A 308 8.00 4.88 8.10
CA GLU A 308 6.99 5.06 7.08
C GLU A 308 6.34 6.45 7.19
N ASP A 309 5.81 6.95 6.07
CA ASP A 309 4.93 8.11 6.08
C ASP A 309 3.57 7.70 6.68
N PHE A 310 3.37 8.05 7.95
CA PHE A 310 2.21 7.68 8.75
C PHE A 310 1.41 8.95 9.10
N PRO A 311 0.53 9.42 8.20
CA PRO A 311 -0.19 10.66 8.40
C PRO A 311 -1.13 10.56 9.60
N GLU A 312 -1.15 11.63 10.39
CA GLU A 312 -2.16 11.81 11.42
C GLU A 312 -3.56 11.81 10.80
N THR A 313 -4.51 11.20 11.49
CA THR A 313 -5.89 11.06 11.02
C THR A 313 -6.86 11.08 12.19
N ALA A 314 -8.16 11.15 11.90
CA ALA A 314 -9.22 11.03 12.90
C ALA A 314 -8.99 9.79 13.78
N THR A 315 -8.93 10.02 15.09
CA THR A 315 -8.50 9.00 16.06
C THR A 315 -9.55 8.82 17.14
N THR A 316 -9.87 7.55 17.46
CA THR A 316 -10.74 7.18 18.58
C THR A 316 -9.93 6.42 19.62
N ASN A 317 -9.90 6.90 20.86
CA ASN A 317 -9.32 6.18 21.99
C ASN A 317 -10.27 5.08 22.45
N THR A 318 -9.74 3.88 22.65
CA THR A 318 -10.53 2.71 23.03
C THR A 318 -10.60 2.55 24.55
N GLN A 319 -11.62 1.84 25.01
CA GLN A 319 -11.82 1.51 26.42
C GLN A 319 -10.62 0.77 27.06
N GLY A 320 -9.86 0.03 26.25
CA GLY A 320 -8.72 -0.79 26.68
C GLY A 320 -7.40 -0.02 26.84
N GLY A 321 -7.37 1.26 26.46
CA GLY A 321 -6.16 2.10 26.40
C GLY A 321 -5.49 2.16 25.03
N GLY A 322 -6.07 1.51 24.01
CA GLY A 322 -5.59 1.54 22.62
C GLY A 322 -6.20 2.65 21.78
N GLN A 323 -5.95 2.61 20.46
CA GLN A 323 -6.41 3.64 19.53
C GLN A 323 -6.91 3.04 18.21
N HIS A 324 -8.01 3.58 17.68
CA HIS A 324 -8.45 3.36 16.31
C HIS A 324 -8.05 4.58 15.46
N LEU A 325 -7.22 4.39 14.44
CA LEU A 325 -6.90 5.42 13.45
C LEU A 325 -7.74 5.17 12.19
N LEU A 326 -8.59 6.12 11.85
CA LEU A 326 -9.59 5.97 10.79
C LEU A 326 -9.06 6.58 9.48
N TYR A 327 -9.05 5.81 8.40
CA TYR A 327 -8.59 6.22 7.08
C TYR A 327 -9.67 5.99 6.01
N VAL A 328 -9.64 6.82 4.98
CA VAL A 328 -10.43 6.60 3.76
C VAL A 328 -9.69 5.64 2.84
N ALA A 329 -10.35 4.56 2.42
CA ALA A 329 -9.76 3.60 1.49
C ALA A 329 -9.69 4.19 0.07
N PRO A 330 -8.52 4.22 -0.61
CA PRO A 330 -8.41 4.80 -1.94
C PRO A 330 -9.15 3.98 -3.00
N GLY A 331 -9.86 4.68 -3.90
CA GLY A 331 -10.47 4.09 -5.10
C GLY A 331 -11.76 3.30 -4.89
N GLY A 332 -12.41 3.40 -3.71
CA GLY A 332 -13.71 2.77 -3.44
C GLY A 332 -13.70 1.23 -3.51
N ARG A 333 -12.53 0.59 -3.39
CA ARG A 333 -12.40 -0.87 -3.39
C ARG A 333 -12.42 -1.40 -1.96
N PRO A 334 -13.22 -2.44 -1.66
CA PRO A 334 -13.21 -3.06 -0.34
C PRO A 334 -11.85 -3.73 -0.09
N LEU A 335 -11.11 -3.23 0.91
CA LEU A 335 -9.86 -3.83 1.38
C LEU A 335 -10.16 -4.95 2.37
N LYS A 336 -9.34 -6.02 2.37
CA LYS A 336 -9.47 -7.08 3.37
C LYS A 336 -8.59 -6.76 4.58
N GLY A 337 -9.25 -6.58 5.73
CA GLY A 337 -8.57 -6.42 7.02
C GLY A 337 -7.88 -7.70 7.48
N GLY A 338 -7.29 -7.65 8.67
CA GLY A 338 -6.68 -8.80 9.32
C GLY A 338 -5.94 -8.43 10.58
N ASN A 339 -5.54 -9.45 11.33
CA ASN A 339 -4.83 -9.27 12.59
C ASN A 339 -3.33 -9.12 12.35
N ASP A 340 -2.67 -8.31 13.19
CA ASP A 340 -1.22 -8.04 13.15
C ASP A 340 -0.69 -7.63 11.75
N LYS A 341 -1.52 -6.94 10.96
CA LYS A 341 -1.26 -6.65 9.55
C LYS A 341 -0.11 -5.66 9.34
N LEU A 342 0.01 -4.69 10.22
CA LEU A 342 1.07 -3.68 10.16
C LEU A 342 2.21 -3.98 11.14
N GLY A 343 2.18 -5.17 11.76
CA GLY A 343 3.08 -5.58 12.83
C GLY A 343 2.32 -6.00 14.08
N GLN A 344 3.06 -6.51 15.06
CA GLN A 344 2.49 -7.04 16.29
C GLN A 344 1.66 -5.99 17.03
N GLY A 345 0.43 -6.35 17.40
CA GLY A 345 -0.51 -5.50 18.14
C GLY A 345 -1.17 -4.42 17.29
N ILE A 346 -1.03 -4.45 15.96
CA ILE A 346 -1.73 -3.54 15.05
C ILE A 346 -2.58 -4.33 14.06
N ASP A 347 -3.88 -4.38 14.34
CA ASP A 347 -4.89 -4.97 13.49
C ASP A 347 -5.38 -3.95 12.45
N VAL A 348 -5.89 -4.43 11.32
CA VAL A 348 -6.59 -3.59 10.35
C VAL A 348 -8.02 -4.09 10.20
N LYS A 349 -9.01 -3.24 10.50
CA LYS A 349 -10.42 -3.47 10.21
C LYS A 349 -10.76 -2.79 8.87
N ALA A 350 -11.38 -3.53 7.97
CA ALA A 350 -11.80 -3.05 6.66
C ALA A 350 -13.06 -3.84 6.25
N ALA A 351 -13.35 -3.91 4.95
CA ALA A 351 -14.66 -4.33 4.45
C ALA A 351 -15.21 -5.63 5.10
N GLY A 352 -16.48 -5.57 5.50
CA GLY A 352 -17.16 -6.64 6.24
C GLY A 352 -16.94 -6.59 7.76
N GLY A 353 -16.17 -5.65 8.28
CA GLY A 353 -15.98 -5.42 9.72
C GLY A 353 -16.65 -4.14 10.24
N TYR A 354 -16.63 -3.96 11.55
CA TYR A 354 -17.05 -2.72 12.23
C TYR A 354 -16.14 -2.42 13.42
N VAL A 355 -16.19 -1.18 13.90
CA VAL A 355 -15.52 -0.73 15.13
C VAL A 355 -16.48 0.02 16.04
N LEU A 356 -16.19 0.09 17.34
CA LEU A 356 -16.94 0.95 18.26
C LEU A 356 -16.53 2.41 18.07
N MET A 357 -17.52 3.27 17.93
CA MET A 357 -17.36 4.71 17.71
C MET A 357 -17.42 5.50 19.02
N PRO A 358 -16.92 6.76 19.05
CA PRO A 358 -17.03 7.65 20.20
C PRO A 358 -18.45 7.73 20.76
N GLY A 359 -18.59 7.86 22.08
CA GLY A 359 -19.88 7.84 22.78
C GLY A 359 -20.35 6.45 23.21
N SER A 360 -19.71 5.39 22.71
CA SER A 360 -19.90 4.02 23.22
C SER A 360 -19.23 3.85 24.59
N THR A 361 -19.81 3.04 25.47
CA THR A 361 -19.29 2.81 26.83
C THR A 361 -19.27 1.33 27.15
N ILE A 362 -18.16 0.85 27.72
CA ILE A 362 -17.98 -0.52 28.20
C ILE A 362 -17.35 -0.45 29.59
N ASP A 363 -17.95 -1.11 30.58
CA ASP A 363 -17.42 -1.17 31.95
C ASP A 363 -17.07 0.21 32.53
N GLY A 364 -17.98 1.18 32.33
CA GLY A 364 -17.83 2.57 32.81
C GLY A 364 -16.79 3.41 32.07
N ARG A 365 -16.13 2.87 31.05
CA ARG A 365 -15.11 3.58 30.24
C ARG A 365 -15.63 3.85 28.83
N ALA A 366 -15.50 5.10 28.40
CA ALA A 366 -16.00 5.55 27.11
C ALA A 366 -14.96 5.40 26.00
N TYR A 367 -15.44 5.09 24.79
CA TYR A 367 -14.71 5.37 23.56
C TYR A 367 -14.79 6.88 23.32
N THR A 368 -13.64 7.53 23.17
CA THR A 368 -13.57 9.01 23.05
C THR A 368 -12.84 9.42 21.80
N ARG A 369 -13.30 10.50 21.19
CA ARG A 369 -12.58 11.15 20.10
C ARG A 369 -11.31 11.79 20.67
N ALA A 370 -10.15 11.54 20.05
CA ALA A 370 -8.89 12.10 20.51
C ALA A 370 -8.75 13.59 20.15
N ASP A 371 -9.22 13.99 18.96
CA ASP A 371 -9.19 15.36 18.44
C ASP A 371 -10.21 15.57 17.28
N ASP A 372 -10.37 16.82 16.83
CA ASP A 372 -11.30 17.19 15.75
C ASP A 372 -10.73 17.04 14.33
N ARG A 373 -9.60 16.33 14.16
CA ARG A 373 -8.96 16.18 12.84
C ARG A 373 -9.87 15.40 11.87
N PRO A 374 -9.82 15.73 10.56
CA PRO A 374 -10.53 14.95 9.54
C PRO A 374 -9.85 13.60 9.30
N MET A 375 -10.57 12.67 8.65
CA MET A 375 -9.96 11.43 8.17
C MET A 375 -9.02 11.73 7.00
N ALA A 376 -7.82 11.17 7.05
CA ALA A 376 -6.86 11.17 5.97
C ALA A 376 -7.10 9.97 5.03
N PHE A 377 -6.53 10.01 3.82
CA PHE A 377 -6.44 8.83 2.97
C PHE A 377 -5.48 7.79 3.56
N ALA A 378 -5.82 6.51 3.41
CA ALA A 378 -4.91 5.44 3.78
C ALA A 378 -3.63 5.53 2.93
N PRO A 379 -2.43 5.60 3.54
CA PRO A 379 -1.16 5.54 2.83
C PRO A 379 -1.06 4.30 1.95
N ARG A 380 -0.32 4.43 0.84
CA ARG A 380 -0.12 3.32 -0.11
C ARG A 380 0.43 2.06 0.56
N TRP A 381 1.36 2.19 1.49
CA TRP A 381 1.95 1.04 2.18
C TRP A 381 0.95 0.33 3.12
N ILE A 382 0.02 1.05 3.76
CA ILE A 382 -1.08 0.44 4.54
C ILE A 382 -2.01 -0.32 3.59
N VAL A 383 -2.31 0.27 2.44
CA VAL A 383 -3.15 -0.35 1.41
C VAL A 383 -2.49 -1.57 0.79
N GLU A 384 -1.17 -1.55 0.57
CA GLU A 384 -0.38 -2.69 0.05
C GLU A 384 -0.21 -3.80 1.10
N ALA A 385 -0.12 -3.45 2.39
CA ALA A 385 -0.13 -4.40 3.50
C ALA A 385 -1.51 -5.09 3.65
N CYS A 386 -2.58 -4.42 3.23
CA CYS A 386 -3.89 -5.01 3.07
C CYS A 386 -3.94 -5.80 1.75
N SER A 387 -4.27 -7.09 1.82
CA SER A 387 -4.54 -7.85 0.59
C SER A 387 -5.73 -7.22 -0.12
N VAL A 388 -5.60 -6.91 -1.42
CA VAL A 388 -6.76 -6.65 -2.29
C VAL A 388 -7.73 -7.81 -2.05
N ALA A 389 -8.97 -7.50 -1.65
CA ALA A 389 -9.99 -8.54 -1.58
C ALA A 389 -10.05 -9.20 -2.96
N LYS A 390 -9.59 -10.45 -3.07
CA LYS A 390 -9.89 -11.24 -4.25
C LYS A 390 -11.41 -11.26 -4.32
N ALA A 391 -11.98 -10.72 -5.40
CA ALA A 391 -13.38 -10.98 -5.71
C ALA A 391 -13.60 -12.48 -5.52
N LYS A 392 -14.65 -12.89 -4.79
CA LYS A 392 -15.08 -14.28 -4.79
C LYS A 392 -15.18 -14.67 -6.27
N THR A 393 -14.24 -15.46 -6.77
CA THR A 393 -14.30 -15.92 -8.14
C THR A 393 -15.57 -16.72 -8.24
N SER A 394 -16.47 -16.36 -9.17
CA SER A 394 -17.68 -17.13 -9.46
C SER A 394 -17.38 -18.61 -9.76
N ALA A 395 -16.11 -18.94 -10.03
CA ALA A 395 -15.56 -20.28 -10.13
C ALA A 395 -15.61 -21.12 -8.84
N ALA A 396 -15.47 -20.54 -7.64
CA ALA A 396 -15.45 -21.31 -6.38
C ALA A 396 -16.77 -22.06 -6.15
N SER A 397 -17.89 -21.51 -6.62
CA SER A 397 -19.22 -22.14 -6.52
C SER A 397 -19.47 -23.25 -7.55
N LYS A 398 -18.60 -23.42 -8.56
CA LYS A 398 -18.83 -24.33 -9.69
C LYS A 398 -18.14 -25.67 -9.45
N ARG A 399 -18.88 -26.78 -9.50
CA ARG A 399 -18.32 -28.13 -9.65
C ARG A 399 -17.97 -28.33 -11.13
N ILE A 400 -16.73 -28.71 -11.40
CA ILE A 400 -16.21 -28.84 -12.77
C ILE A 400 -16.27 -30.28 -13.26
N VAL A 401 -16.09 -31.24 -12.36
CA VAL A 401 -16.22 -32.67 -12.64
C VAL A 401 -17.12 -33.34 -11.59
N GLU A 402 -17.81 -34.39 -12.01
CA GLU A 402 -18.46 -35.29 -11.06
C GLU A 402 -17.41 -36.13 -10.34
N GLU A 403 -17.75 -36.62 -9.15
CA GLU A 403 -16.89 -37.55 -8.43
C GLU A 403 -16.85 -38.88 -9.18
N ASP A 404 -15.64 -39.36 -9.46
CA ASP A 404 -15.35 -40.66 -10.02
C ASP A 404 -14.21 -41.34 -9.24
N ASP A 405 -13.88 -42.57 -9.60
CA ASP A 405 -12.83 -43.35 -8.92
C ASP A 405 -11.46 -42.65 -8.96
N ILE A 406 -11.18 -41.86 -10.00
CA ILE A 406 -9.93 -41.13 -10.17
C ILE A 406 -9.85 -39.97 -9.18
N ALA A 407 -10.94 -39.23 -8.98
CA ALA A 407 -11.03 -38.16 -8.00
C ALA A 407 -10.79 -38.69 -6.58
N ILE A 408 -11.39 -39.84 -6.24
CA ILE A 408 -11.22 -40.49 -4.93
C ILE A 408 -9.78 -40.95 -4.75
N GLU A 409 -9.22 -41.70 -5.72
CA GLU A 409 -7.85 -42.21 -5.63
C GLU A 409 -6.81 -41.09 -5.47
N LEU A 410 -6.94 -40.01 -6.24
CA LEU A 410 -6.04 -38.87 -6.16
C LEU A 410 -6.17 -38.11 -4.83
N ALA A 411 -7.40 -37.93 -4.33
CA ALA A 411 -7.65 -37.30 -3.05
C ALA A 411 -7.09 -38.12 -1.89
N THR A 412 -7.32 -39.44 -1.87
CA THR A 412 -6.77 -40.36 -0.88
C THR A 412 -5.25 -40.34 -0.90
N LYS A 413 -4.63 -40.45 -2.09
CA LYS A 413 -3.17 -40.42 -2.23
C LYS A 413 -2.59 -39.08 -1.74
N TRP A 414 -3.22 -37.97 -2.11
CA TRP A 414 -2.78 -36.66 -1.64
C TRP A 414 -2.92 -36.52 -0.12
N MET A 415 -4.02 -36.99 0.46
CA MET A 415 -4.27 -36.97 1.90
C MET A 415 -3.16 -37.71 2.65
N VAL A 416 -2.83 -38.94 2.23
CA VAL A 416 -1.79 -39.77 2.87
C VAL A 416 -0.39 -39.20 2.67
N ASP A 417 -0.02 -38.86 1.42
CA ASP A 417 1.37 -38.55 1.08
C ASP A 417 1.74 -37.08 1.33
N ARG A 418 0.78 -36.15 1.22
CA ARG A 418 1.06 -34.71 1.06
C ARG A 418 0.24 -33.80 1.97
N ALA A 419 -0.87 -34.24 2.54
CA ALA A 419 -1.62 -33.38 3.46
C ALA A 419 -0.77 -33.06 4.71
N PRO A 420 -0.80 -31.81 5.18
CA PRO A 420 -0.04 -31.36 6.35
C PRO A 420 -0.46 -32.10 7.62
N VAL A 421 0.48 -32.21 8.56
CA VAL A 421 0.24 -32.70 9.93
C VAL A 421 -0.22 -31.54 10.80
N ALA A 422 -1.17 -31.78 11.69
CA ALA A 422 -1.75 -30.81 12.59
C ALA A 422 -1.31 -31.04 14.04
N GLU A 423 -0.85 -29.97 14.70
CA GLU A 423 -0.41 -29.95 16.11
C GLU A 423 -1.26 -28.99 16.95
N GLU A 424 -1.21 -29.16 18.28
CA GLU A 424 -1.95 -28.36 19.26
C GLU A 424 -1.72 -26.85 19.07
N GLY A 425 -2.80 -26.08 18.99
CA GLY A 425 -2.77 -24.62 18.78
C GLY A 425 -2.97 -24.16 17.32
N ASN A 426 -2.78 -25.02 16.31
CA ASN A 426 -3.06 -24.69 14.90
C ASN A 426 -3.86 -25.77 14.14
N ARG A 427 -4.35 -26.79 14.84
CA ARG A 427 -5.07 -27.92 14.25
C ARG A 427 -6.35 -27.53 13.50
N ASP A 428 -7.15 -26.59 14.01
CA ASP A 428 -8.42 -26.20 13.37
C ASP A 428 -8.22 -25.53 12.01
N ASN A 429 -7.22 -24.64 11.93
CA ASN A 429 -6.84 -23.97 10.68
C ASN A 429 -6.28 -24.97 9.66
N THR A 430 -5.49 -25.93 10.16
CA THR A 430 -4.89 -26.97 9.32
C THR A 430 -5.97 -27.90 8.78
N ALA A 431 -6.88 -28.38 9.63
CA ALA A 431 -8.00 -29.24 9.25
C ALA A 431 -8.90 -28.56 8.21
N HIS A 432 -9.19 -27.27 8.38
CA HIS A 432 -9.93 -26.50 7.39
C HIS A 432 -9.20 -26.41 6.04
N SER A 433 -7.87 -26.23 6.04
CA SER A 433 -7.08 -26.23 4.80
C SER A 433 -7.03 -27.60 4.13
N VAL A 434 -6.99 -28.69 4.90
CA VAL A 434 -7.00 -30.06 4.36
C VAL A 434 -8.36 -30.35 3.73
N ALA A 435 -9.46 -30.03 4.41
CA ALA A 435 -10.82 -30.17 3.90
C ALA A 435 -11.00 -29.44 2.56
N ALA A 436 -10.57 -28.17 2.47
CA ALA A 436 -10.61 -27.42 1.21
C ALA A 436 -9.76 -28.06 0.10
N GLY A 437 -8.59 -28.60 0.45
CA GLY A 437 -7.67 -29.26 -0.49
C GLY A 437 -8.20 -30.58 -1.05
N LEU A 438 -9.00 -31.33 -0.29
CA LEU A 438 -9.67 -32.54 -0.77
C LEU A 438 -10.65 -32.21 -1.91
N TYR A 439 -11.47 -31.16 -1.76
CA TYR A 439 -12.43 -30.76 -2.79
C TYR A 439 -11.80 -30.30 -4.11
N ASP A 440 -10.54 -29.85 -4.11
CA ASP A 440 -9.81 -29.54 -5.35
C ASP A 440 -9.72 -30.76 -6.29
N TYR A 441 -9.76 -31.99 -5.76
CA TYR A 441 -9.68 -33.22 -6.54
C TYR A 441 -11.02 -33.69 -7.12
N GLY A 442 -12.14 -33.17 -6.64
CA GLY A 442 -13.47 -33.48 -7.19
C GLY A 442 -14.37 -34.30 -6.27
N VAL A 443 -13.90 -34.66 -5.08
CA VAL A 443 -14.67 -35.50 -4.15
C VAL A 443 -15.92 -34.82 -3.60
N THR A 444 -16.89 -35.61 -3.18
CA THR A 444 -18.14 -35.17 -2.54
C THR A 444 -17.96 -34.95 -1.04
N TYR A 445 -18.98 -34.36 -0.39
CA TYR A 445 -18.95 -34.17 1.07
C TYR A 445 -18.77 -35.49 1.84
N PRO A 446 -19.54 -36.57 1.56
CA PRO A 446 -19.37 -37.84 2.25
C PRO A 446 -17.94 -38.40 2.15
N THR A 447 -17.38 -38.45 0.95
CA THR A 447 -16.01 -38.93 0.71
C THR A 447 -14.96 -38.04 1.39
N ALA A 448 -15.12 -36.72 1.33
CA ALA A 448 -14.22 -35.81 2.02
C ALA A 448 -14.29 -35.97 3.54
N LEU A 449 -15.48 -36.25 4.10
CA LEU A 449 -15.65 -36.51 5.52
C LEU A 449 -14.94 -37.80 5.95
N GLU A 450 -15.08 -38.88 5.18
CA GLU A 450 -14.35 -40.14 5.42
C GLU A 450 -12.83 -39.92 5.40
N LEU A 451 -12.33 -39.20 4.39
CA LEU A 451 -10.90 -38.88 4.28
C LEU A 451 -10.42 -37.92 5.37
N MET A 452 -11.27 -37.03 5.87
CA MET A 452 -10.96 -36.13 6.99
C MET A 452 -10.91 -36.88 8.33
N LEU A 453 -11.76 -37.89 8.52
CA LEU A 453 -11.68 -38.80 9.68
C LEU A 453 -10.38 -39.59 9.66
N GLU A 454 -10.02 -40.16 8.50
CA GLU A 454 -8.75 -40.88 8.34
C GLU A 454 -7.53 -39.95 8.52
N TRP A 455 -7.59 -38.73 7.98
CA TRP A 455 -6.56 -37.72 8.20
C TRP A 455 -6.43 -37.34 9.68
N ASN A 456 -7.55 -37.21 10.41
CA ASN A 456 -7.56 -36.87 11.83
C ASN A 456 -6.83 -37.93 12.65
N ASP A 457 -7.05 -39.21 12.34
CA ASP A 457 -6.41 -40.34 13.01
C ASP A 457 -4.91 -40.45 12.68
N LEU A 458 -4.54 -40.18 11.43
CA LEU A 458 -3.15 -40.38 10.96
C LEU A 458 -2.25 -39.16 11.19
N LYS A 459 -2.81 -37.94 11.20
CA LYS A 459 -2.05 -36.70 11.02
C LYS A 459 -2.49 -35.55 11.93
N CYS A 460 -3.44 -35.73 12.86
CA CYS A 460 -3.83 -34.69 13.82
C CYS A 460 -3.56 -35.10 15.27
N SER A 461 -2.81 -34.27 16.00
CA SER A 461 -2.51 -34.50 17.43
C SER A 461 -2.66 -33.22 18.25
N PRO A 462 -3.56 -33.18 19.26
CA PRO A 462 -4.55 -34.21 19.59
C PRO A 462 -5.65 -34.29 18.52
N PRO A 463 -6.27 -35.48 18.32
CA PRO A 463 -7.36 -35.64 17.37
C PRO A 463 -8.52 -34.70 17.71
N LEU A 464 -9.19 -34.20 16.67
CA LEU A 464 -10.42 -33.45 16.77
C LEU A 464 -11.60 -34.38 17.04
N ASP A 465 -12.65 -33.87 17.68
CA ASP A 465 -13.89 -34.61 17.84
C ASP A 465 -14.69 -34.64 16.53
N LEU A 466 -15.73 -35.48 16.52
CA LEU A 466 -16.52 -35.72 15.31
C LEU A 466 -17.28 -34.46 14.85
N GLU A 467 -17.78 -33.65 15.79
CA GLU A 467 -18.52 -32.42 15.49
C GLU A 467 -17.60 -31.37 14.84
N ASP A 468 -16.37 -31.24 15.34
CA ASP A 468 -15.37 -30.35 14.76
C ASP A 468 -14.94 -30.80 13.37
N ILE A 469 -14.78 -32.11 13.14
CA ILE A 469 -14.46 -32.67 11.81
C ILE A 469 -15.59 -32.41 10.81
N GLU A 470 -16.86 -32.65 11.20
CA GLU A 470 -18.01 -32.33 10.35
C GLU A 470 -18.07 -30.84 10.03
N ARG A 471 -17.86 -29.99 11.03
CA ARG A 471 -17.87 -28.53 10.90
C ARG A 471 -16.80 -28.03 9.95
N VAL A 472 -15.53 -28.46 10.10
CA VAL A 472 -14.44 -28.01 9.20
C VAL A 472 -14.58 -28.58 7.79
N THR A 473 -15.10 -29.80 7.66
CA THR A 473 -15.39 -30.42 6.35
C THR A 473 -16.46 -29.62 5.60
N GLY A 474 -17.58 -29.31 6.26
CA GLY A 474 -18.65 -28.48 5.69
C GLY A 474 -18.21 -27.03 5.42
N SER A 475 -17.39 -26.47 6.31
CA SER A 475 -16.82 -25.14 6.13
C SER A 475 -15.90 -25.08 4.90
N GLY A 476 -15.06 -26.11 4.70
CA GLY A 476 -14.14 -26.23 3.55
C GLY A 476 -14.85 -26.19 2.19
N ILE A 477 -16.09 -26.67 2.10
CA ILE A 477 -16.93 -26.51 0.90
C ILE A 477 -17.23 -25.03 0.66
N SER A 478 -17.60 -24.29 1.69
CA SER A 478 -18.10 -22.92 1.59
C SER A 478 -16.99 -21.87 1.47
N SER A 479 -15.78 -22.21 1.93
CA SER A 479 -14.63 -21.29 2.05
C SER A 479 -13.52 -21.51 1.02
N ARG A 480 -13.63 -22.53 0.17
CA ARG A 480 -12.63 -22.85 -0.87
C ARG A 480 -12.41 -21.71 -1.88
N GLU A 481 -11.16 -21.58 -2.34
CA GLU A 481 -10.78 -20.59 -3.36
C GLU A 481 -10.94 -21.12 -4.80
N ASN A 482 -10.86 -22.45 -4.99
CA ASN A 482 -10.93 -23.09 -6.29
C ASN A 482 -12.30 -23.75 -6.55
N ALA A 483 -12.55 -24.02 -7.82
CA ALA A 483 -13.68 -24.84 -8.24
C ALA A 483 -13.48 -26.32 -7.83
N ILE A 484 -14.56 -27.05 -7.52
CA ILE A 484 -14.46 -28.48 -7.15
C ILE A 484 -13.94 -29.26 -8.35
N GLY A 485 -12.86 -30.03 -8.13
CA GLY A 485 -12.25 -30.87 -9.15
C GLY A 485 -11.30 -30.14 -10.10
N CYS A 486 -10.80 -28.96 -9.74
CA CYS A 486 -9.80 -28.23 -10.54
C CYS A 486 -8.47 -28.98 -10.74
N LYS A 487 -8.13 -29.94 -9.86
CA LYS A 487 -6.96 -30.82 -9.96
C LYS A 487 -7.31 -32.17 -10.62
N HIS A 488 -8.56 -32.38 -10.99
CA HIS A 488 -8.97 -33.59 -11.70
C HIS A 488 -8.38 -33.58 -13.12
N PRO A 489 -7.87 -34.71 -13.65
CA PRO A 489 -7.30 -34.77 -15.00
C PRO A 489 -8.26 -34.35 -16.13
N LEU A 490 -9.57 -34.42 -15.89
CA LEU A 490 -10.62 -33.99 -16.83
C LEU A 490 -11.07 -32.54 -16.64
N ALA A 491 -10.42 -31.76 -15.77
CA ALA A 491 -10.73 -30.35 -15.59
C ALA A 491 -10.39 -29.55 -16.87
N PRO A 492 -11.29 -28.67 -17.37
CA PRO A 492 -11.01 -27.82 -18.53
C PRO A 492 -9.80 -26.91 -18.25
N GLY A 493 -8.80 -26.94 -19.13
CA GLY A 493 -7.56 -26.15 -18.99
C GLY A 493 -6.27 -26.98 -19.16
N PHE A 494 -6.37 -28.30 -19.21
CA PHE A 494 -5.31 -29.19 -19.68
C PHE A 494 -5.68 -29.72 -21.08
N ASP A 495 -5.38 -28.95 -22.12
CA ASP A 495 -5.36 -29.52 -23.47
C ASP A 495 -4.15 -30.45 -23.59
N ALA A 496 -4.40 -31.69 -24.05
CA ALA A 496 -3.31 -32.62 -24.34
C ALA A 496 -2.43 -32.01 -25.45
N VAL A 497 -1.15 -31.76 -25.14
CA VAL A 497 -0.18 -31.30 -26.13
C VAL A 497 0.32 -32.50 -26.91
N GLU A 498 -0.06 -32.62 -28.19
CA GLU A 498 0.62 -33.52 -29.10
C GLU A 498 2.05 -33.03 -29.35
N ILE A 499 3.02 -33.84 -28.93
CA ILE A 499 4.45 -33.56 -29.12
C ILE A 499 4.82 -33.99 -30.54
N ALA A 500 5.01 -33.03 -31.44
CA ALA A 500 5.57 -33.32 -32.76
C ALA A 500 7.04 -33.78 -32.62
N GLU A 501 7.39 -34.88 -33.30
CA GLU A 501 8.78 -35.36 -33.38
C GLU A 501 9.70 -34.29 -33.96
N ARG A 502 10.79 -34.01 -33.25
CA ARG A 502 11.80 -33.02 -33.68
C ARG A 502 12.61 -33.56 -34.86
N VAL A 503 12.53 -32.88 -35.99
CA VAL A 503 13.55 -32.98 -37.06
C VAL A 503 14.73 -32.10 -36.67
N SER A 504 15.90 -32.70 -36.44
CA SER A 504 17.16 -31.97 -36.31
C SER A 504 17.69 -31.60 -37.69
N ALA A 505 17.94 -30.31 -37.95
CA ALA A 505 18.83 -29.92 -39.04
C ALA A 505 19.55 -28.61 -38.72
N ALA A 506 20.86 -28.74 -38.55
CA ALA A 506 21.83 -27.66 -38.61
C ALA A 506 21.92 -27.11 -40.04
N ALA A 507 21.94 -25.78 -40.21
CA ALA A 507 22.56 -25.10 -41.35
C ALA A 507 22.62 -23.56 -41.17
N GLY A 508 23.82 -22.97 -41.29
CA GLY A 508 24.02 -21.62 -41.83
C GLY A 508 24.46 -20.50 -40.87
N ILE A 509 25.77 -20.35 -40.62
CA ILE A 509 26.38 -19.08 -40.15
C ILE A 509 27.17 -18.48 -41.32
N PRO A 510 26.96 -17.21 -41.73
CA PRO A 510 27.79 -16.56 -42.74
C PRO A 510 29.11 -16.06 -42.13
N THR A 511 30.23 -16.30 -42.81
CA THR A 511 31.57 -15.81 -42.45
C THR A 511 31.77 -14.38 -42.97
N ALA A 512 32.32 -13.48 -42.14
CA ALA A 512 32.58 -12.09 -42.51
C ALA A 512 33.85 -11.95 -43.37
N VAL A 513 33.75 -11.11 -44.42
CA VAL A 513 34.84 -10.72 -45.31
C VAL A 513 35.70 -9.65 -44.64
N THR A 514 37.02 -9.84 -44.64
CA THR A 514 38.02 -8.87 -44.20
C THR A 514 38.53 -8.02 -45.37
N GLY A 515 38.64 -6.70 -45.16
CA GLY A 515 39.37 -5.70 -45.96
C GLY A 515 39.04 -4.30 -45.39
N ASP A 516 39.97 -3.40 -45.05
CA ASP A 516 41.20 -3.03 -45.73
C ASP A 516 42.32 -2.58 -44.77
N ALA A 517 43.56 -2.61 -45.28
CA ALA A 517 44.81 -2.46 -44.55
C ALA A 517 45.13 -1.03 -44.07
N GLY A 518 45.66 -0.89 -42.84
CA GLY A 518 46.47 0.27 -42.46
C GLY A 518 46.15 1.01 -41.15
N ALA A 519 45.20 0.55 -40.33
CA ALA A 519 44.98 1.09 -38.99
C ALA A 519 45.33 0.03 -37.92
N TRP A 520 45.89 0.47 -36.80
CA TRP A 520 46.30 -0.37 -35.66
C TRP A 520 45.31 -1.51 -35.37
N GLU A 521 45.78 -2.77 -35.34
CA GLU A 521 44.93 -3.98 -35.21
C GLU A 521 44.15 -4.12 -33.87
N ASN A 522 44.22 -3.14 -32.96
CA ASN A 522 43.59 -3.20 -31.65
C ASN A 522 42.99 -1.84 -31.22
N GLU A 523 42.06 -1.28 -31.98
CA GLU A 523 41.01 -0.50 -31.34
C GLU A 523 40.06 -1.49 -30.63
N PRO A 524 39.72 -1.30 -29.34
CA PRO A 524 38.72 -2.15 -28.70
C PRO A 524 37.45 -2.09 -29.53
N ASN A 525 36.94 -3.25 -29.95
CA ASN A 525 35.64 -3.35 -30.62
C ASN A 525 34.65 -2.45 -29.88
N ALA A 526 34.07 -1.47 -30.59
CA ALA A 526 33.06 -0.62 -29.99
C ALA A 526 31.95 -1.53 -29.45
N ILE A 527 31.79 -1.56 -28.13
CA ILE A 527 30.81 -2.44 -27.44
C ILE A 527 29.35 -2.07 -27.79
N PHE A 528 29.17 -1.09 -28.66
CA PHE A 528 27.91 -0.47 -29.06
C PHE A 528 27.60 -0.65 -30.55
N VAL A 529 28.27 -1.57 -31.26
CA VAL A 529 27.86 -1.95 -32.63
C VAL A 529 26.78 -3.03 -32.61
N ASP A 530 25.65 -2.74 -33.27
CA ASP A 530 24.41 -3.54 -33.33
C ASP A 530 24.55 -4.96 -33.92
N HIS A 531 25.72 -5.36 -34.39
CA HIS A 531 25.97 -6.64 -35.06
C HIS A 531 26.48 -7.75 -34.13
N LEU A 532 26.83 -7.45 -32.88
CA LEU A 532 27.15 -8.46 -31.87
C LEU A 532 25.91 -8.77 -31.02
N LYS A 533 24.90 -9.41 -31.62
CA LYS A 533 23.89 -10.11 -30.81
C LYS A 533 24.63 -11.25 -30.08
N PRO A 534 24.64 -11.29 -28.74
CA PRO A 534 25.16 -12.45 -28.03
C PRO A 534 24.46 -13.70 -28.56
N VAL A 535 25.22 -14.75 -28.84
CA VAL A 535 24.66 -16.08 -29.05
C VAL A 535 23.93 -16.45 -27.76
N ASP A 536 22.71 -17.00 -27.86
CA ASP A 536 21.95 -17.45 -26.69
C ASP A 536 22.83 -18.35 -25.80
N LEU A 537 22.56 -18.35 -24.49
CA LEU A 537 23.33 -19.08 -23.49
C LEU A 537 23.55 -20.55 -23.96
N PRO A 538 24.80 -21.01 -24.10
CA PRO A 538 25.07 -22.38 -24.53
C PRO A 538 24.47 -23.39 -23.55
N ALA A 539 23.92 -24.49 -24.06
CA ALA A 539 23.34 -25.53 -23.20
C ALA A 539 24.43 -26.33 -22.48
N GLY A 540 24.20 -26.66 -21.21
CA GLY A 540 25.07 -27.53 -20.42
C GLY A 540 26.33 -26.86 -19.85
N VAL A 541 26.49 -25.53 -19.99
CA VAL A 541 27.62 -24.80 -19.39
C VAL A 541 27.38 -24.39 -17.93
N LEU A 542 26.13 -24.47 -17.46
CA LEU A 542 25.74 -24.14 -16.09
C LEU A 542 24.97 -25.30 -15.47
N PRO A 543 24.91 -25.40 -14.13
CA PRO A 543 24.03 -26.35 -13.46
C PRO A 543 22.60 -26.22 -13.97
N GLU A 544 21.91 -27.35 -14.14
CA GLU A 544 20.57 -27.42 -14.74
C GLU A 544 19.59 -26.42 -14.12
N LEU A 545 19.60 -26.29 -12.79
CA LEU A 545 18.78 -25.32 -12.06
C LEU A 545 19.02 -23.86 -12.49
N VAL A 546 20.29 -23.48 -12.67
CA VAL A 546 20.68 -22.12 -13.05
C VAL A 546 20.29 -21.86 -14.49
N GLU A 547 20.51 -22.83 -15.38
CA GLU A 547 20.16 -22.72 -16.79
C GLU A 547 18.64 -22.63 -17.00
N GLN A 548 17.86 -23.48 -16.33
CA GLN A 548 16.39 -23.43 -16.37
C GLN A 548 15.86 -22.09 -15.88
N PHE A 549 16.38 -21.59 -14.74
CA PHE A 549 16.03 -20.27 -14.24
C PHE A 549 16.35 -19.18 -15.25
N ALA A 550 17.56 -19.21 -15.82
CA ALA A 550 18.02 -18.20 -16.76
C ALA A 550 17.12 -18.15 -18.00
N ARG A 551 16.81 -19.32 -18.59
CA ARG A 551 15.95 -19.42 -19.77
C ARG A 551 14.50 -19.03 -19.49
N ASP A 552 13.93 -19.41 -18.34
CA ASP A 552 12.58 -18.96 -17.94
C ASP A 552 12.51 -17.44 -17.77
N ARG A 553 13.47 -16.85 -17.05
CA ARG A 553 13.52 -15.40 -16.83
C ARG A 553 13.78 -14.61 -18.10
N ALA A 554 14.66 -15.12 -18.96
CA ALA A 554 14.92 -14.56 -20.29
C ALA A 554 13.64 -14.43 -21.12
N ARG A 555 12.87 -15.53 -21.22
CA ARG A 555 11.60 -15.57 -21.98
C ARG A 555 10.55 -14.60 -21.43
N ARG A 556 10.42 -14.49 -20.10
CA ARG A 556 9.43 -13.60 -19.46
C ARG A 556 9.79 -12.12 -19.58
N LEU A 557 11.08 -11.78 -19.53
CA LEU A 557 11.55 -10.40 -19.52
C LEU A 557 11.95 -9.89 -20.91
N GLY A 558 11.99 -10.76 -21.92
CA GLY A 558 12.46 -10.41 -23.27
C GLY A 558 13.94 -10.02 -23.29
N VAL A 559 14.78 -10.70 -22.49
CA VAL A 559 16.22 -10.44 -22.37
C VAL A 559 17.03 -11.68 -22.76
N ASP A 560 18.32 -11.49 -23.06
CA ASP A 560 19.26 -12.60 -23.28
C ASP A 560 19.42 -13.46 -22.02
N ALA A 561 19.51 -14.79 -22.16
CA ALA A 561 19.60 -15.72 -21.04
C ALA A 561 20.94 -15.64 -20.28
N GLY A 562 22.00 -15.11 -20.89
CA GLY A 562 23.26 -14.82 -20.22
C GLY A 562 23.11 -13.80 -19.09
N ALA A 563 22.21 -12.82 -19.22
CA ALA A 563 22.00 -11.78 -18.20
C ALA A 563 21.41 -12.34 -16.87
N PRO A 564 20.26 -13.06 -16.86
CA PRO A 564 19.75 -13.69 -15.64
C PRO A 564 20.69 -14.81 -15.13
N ALA A 565 21.39 -15.52 -16.01
CA ALA A 565 22.38 -16.51 -15.61
C ALA A 565 23.53 -15.86 -14.82
N ALA A 566 24.18 -14.83 -15.36
CA ALA A 566 25.29 -14.14 -14.71
C ALA A 566 24.85 -13.50 -13.38
N ALA A 567 23.67 -12.90 -13.34
CA ALA A 567 23.11 -12.35 -12.10
C ALA A 567 22.89 -13.44 -11.04
N LEU A 568 22.30 -14.57 -11.42
CA LEU A 568 22.01 -15.67 -10.48
C LEU A 568 23.30 -16.32 -9.98
N VAL A 569 24.27 -16.58 -10.86
CA VAL A 569 25.58 -17.15 -10.46
C VAL A 569 26.29 -16.22 -9.46
N THR A 570 26.20 -14.91 -9.64
CA THR A 570 26.76 -13.94 -8.69
C THR A 570 26.03 -13.99 -7.34
N ALA A 571 24.70 -14.04 -7.37
CA ALA A 571 23.88 -14.12 -6.17
C ALA A 571 24.18 -15.41 -5.38
N LEU A 572 24.26 -16.56 -6.06
CA LEU A 572 24.64 -17.84 -5.47
C LEU A 572 26.09 -17.84 -4.98
N GLY A 573 27.02 -17.26 -5.75
CA GLY A 573 28.42 -17.10 -5.36
C GLY A 573 28.58 -16.30 -4.07
N SER A 574 27.71 -15.30 -3.82
CA SER A 574 27.71 -14.55 -2.57
C SER A 574 27.35 -15.41 -1.35
N LEU A 575 26.63 -16.52 -1.55
CA LEU A 575 26.25 -17.46 -0.48
C LEU A 575 27.39 -18.43 -0.13
N VAL A 576 28.41 -18.55 -0.96
CA VAL A 576 29.60 -19.34 -0.65
C VAL A 576 30.40 -18.59 0.42
N PRO A 577 30.69 -19.21 1.59
CA PRO A 577 31.44 -18.54 2.64
C PRO A 577 32.80 -18.02 2.14
N ALA A 578 33.09 -16.74 2.41
CA ALA A 578 34.34 -16.06 2.06
C ALA A 578 35.62 -16.71 2.65
N GLY A 579 35.48 -17.67 3.57
CA GLY A 579 36.57 -18.50 4.07
C GLY A 579 37.02 -19.59 3.11
N ASN A 580 36.20 -19.95 2.13
CA ASN A 580 36.53 -20.97 1.15
C ASN A 580 37.65 -20.49 0.23
N ARG A 581 38.59 -21.40 -0.07
CA ARG A 581 39.69 -21.17 -1.00
C ARG A 581 39.65 -22.24 -2.07
N LEU A 582 39.73 -21.81 -3.33
CA LEU A 582 39.84 -22.70 -4.47
C LEU A 582 41.33 -22.88 -4.79
N GLN A 583 41.81 -24.12 -4.69
CA GLN A 583 43.13 -24.49 -5.17
C GLN A 583 43.05 -24.64 -6.69
N MET A 584 43.78 -23.80 -7.41
CA MET A 584 43.64 -23.71 -8.87
C MET A 584 44.31 -24.87 -9.60
N ARG A 585 45.28 -25.53 -8.97
CA ARG A 585 46.07 -26.63 -9.55
C ARG A 585 46.11 -27.79 -8.59
N GLN A 586 45.88 -29.01 -9.07
CA GLN A 586 45.74 -30.21 -8.24
C GLN A 586 46.94 -30.49 -7.31
N LEU A 587 48.16 -30.11 -7.70
CA LEU A 587 49.40 -30.42 -6.97
C LEU A 587 50.13 -29.19 -6.39
N ASP A 588 49.68 -27.98 -6.71
CA ASP A 588 50.25 -26.73 -6.20
C ASP A 588 49.28 -26.16 -5.17
N THR A 589 49.66 -26.28 -3.90
CA THR A 589 48.88 -25.84 -2.74
C THR A 589 49.13 -24.38 -2.37
N GLU A 590 50.12 -23.73 -2.99
CA GLU A 590 50.46 -22.32 -2.73
C GLU A 590 49.49 -21.38 -3.46
N TRP A 591 49.08 -21.75 -4.68
CA TRP A 591 48.15 -20.93 -5.44
C TRP A 591 46.68 -21.23 -5.12
N THR A 592 46.12 -20.39 -4.25
CA THR A 592 44.70 -20.42 -3.90
C THR A 592 44.02 -19.08 -4.15
N VAL A 593 42.77 -19.10 -4.62
CA VAL A 593 41.95 -17.90 -4.85
C VAL A 593 40.64 -17.99 -4.07
N LYS A 594 40.05 -16.83 -3.78
CA LYS A 594 38.71 -16.76 -3.18
C LYS A 594 37.63 -16.81 -4.28
N PRO A 595 36.52 -17.53 -4.09
CA PRO A 595 35.45 -17.64 -5.08
C PRO A 595 34.58 -16.37 -5.11
N ILE A 596 35.17 -15.25 -5.53
CA ILE A 596 34.52 -13.94 -5.57
C ILE A 596 34.12 -13.63 -7.01
N LEU A 597 32.88 -13.18 -7.20
CA LEU A 597 32.37 -12.81 -8.53
C LEU A 597 31.98 -11.34 -8.57
N TRP A 598 32.40 -10.70 -9.67
CA TRP A 598 32.05 -9.33 -10.03
C TRP A 598 31.35 -9.36 -11.38
N THR A 599 30.07 -9.00 -11.39
CA THR A 599 29.24 -9.03 -12.60
C THR A 599 28.70 -7.65 -12.90
N ALA A 600 28.80 -7.23 -14.15
CA ALA A 600 28.18 -6.00 -14.64
C ALA A 600 27.29 -6.33 -15.84
N ILE A 601 26.00 -6.03 -15.72
CA ILE A 601 25.03 -6.16 -16.81
C ILE A 601 24.92 -4.80 -17.49
N ILE A 602 25.35 -4.76 -18.75
CA ILE A 602 25.40 -3.56 -19.57
C ILE A 602 24.36 -3.68 -20.68
N GLY A 603 23.61 -2.60 -20.92
CA GLY A 603 22.66 -2.53 -22.02
C GLY A 603 22.02 -1.15 -22.14
N PRO A 604 21.24 -0.89 -23.20
CA PRO A 604 20.54 0.37 -23.38
C PRO A 604 19.52 0.67 -22.25
N PRO A 605 19.15 1.93 -22.01
CA PRO A 605 18.02 2.27 -21.13
C PRO A 605 16.76 1.50 -21.54
N GLY A 606 15.98 1.03 -20.58
CA GLY A 606 14.77 0.23 -20.85
C GLY A 606 15.00 -1.27 -21.13
N SER A 607 16.25 -1.74 -21.17
CA SER A 607 16.57 -3.16 -21.47
C SER A 607 16.33 -4.16 -20.33
N ASN A 608 15.39 -3.90 -19.40
CA ASN A 608 15.00 -4.78 -18.29
C ASN A 608 16.11 -5.30 -17.35
N LYS A 609 17.25 -4.61 -17.27
CA LYS A 609 18.40 -5.05 -16.45
C LYS A 609 18.11 -5.11 -14.95
N SER A 610 17.52 -4.05 -14.38
CA SER A 610 17.17 -4.02 -12.95
C SER A 610 16.16 -5.11 -12.61
N ALA A 611 15.18 -5.36 -13.50
CA ALA A 611 14.23 -6.47 -13.34
C ALA A 611 14.92 -7.85 -13.35
N THR A 612 15.92 -8.02 -14.22
CA THR A 612 16.73 -9.24 -14.31
C THR A 612 17.53 -9.49 -13.04
N ILE A 613 18.21 -8.46 -12.53
CA ILE A 613 19.03 -8.55 -11.30
C ILE A 613 18.14 -8.81 -10.09
N ASN A 614 17.01 -8.10 -9.97
CA ASN A 614 16.05 -8.31 -8.88
C ASN A 614 15.50 -9.74 -8.85
N ALA A 615 15.17 -10.31 -10.02
CA ALA A 615 14.72 -11.70 -10.10
C ALA A 615 15.79 -12.69 -9.61
N ALA A 616 17.06 -12.46 -9.99
CA ALA A 616 18.19 -13.30 -9.60
C ALA A 616 18.59 -13.18 -8.12
N MET A 617 18.36 -12.01 -7.48
CA MET A 617 18.63 -11.79 -6.06
C MET A 617 17.65 -12.49 -5.12
N GLY A 618 16.54 -13.03 -5.63
CA GLY A 618 15.47 -13.64 -4.83
C GLY A 618 15.93 -14.63 -3.75
N PRO A 619 16.85 -15.60 -4.03
CA PRO A 619 17.36 -16.51 -3.00
C PRO A 619 18.08 -15.79 -1.85
N VAL A 620 18.91 -14.80 -2.16
CA VAL A 620 19.67 -14.03 -1.15
C VAL A 620 18.73 -13.14 -0.34
N GLN A 621 17.70 -12.56 -0.96
CA GLN A 621 16.67 -11.76 -0.30
C GLN A 621 15.83 -12.59 0.69
N LYS A 622 15.50 -13.84 0.33
CA LYS A 622 14.81 -14.77 1.25
C LYS A 622 15.66 -15.09 2.47
N LEU A 623 16.96 -15.35 2.28
CA LEU A 623 17.89 -15.60 3.38
C LEU A 623 18.02 -14.39 4.31
N GLN A 624 18.20 -13.19 3.73
CA GLN A 624 18.25 -11.95 4.51
C GLN A 624 16.96 -11.71 5.30
N SER A 625 15.80 -11.97 4.69
CA SER A 625 14.51 -11.87 5.38
C SER A 625 14.42 -12.85 6.56
N ALA A 626 14.92 -14.07 6.41
CA ALA A 626 14.97 -15.05 7.49
C ALA A 626 15.90 -14.60 8.64
N TRP A 627 17.08 -14.06 8.32
CA TRP A 627 18.01 -13.53 9.33
C TRP A 627 17.46 -12.31 10.06
N ARG A 628 16.72 -11.43 9.38
CA ARG A 628 16.03 -10.30 10.01
C ARG A 628 14.97 -10.78 11.01
N LYS A 629 14.21 -11.82 10.65
CA LYS A 629 13.21 -12.44 11.55
C LYS A 629 13.87 -13.09 12.76
N SER A 630 14.95 -13.86 12.57
CA SER A 630 15.66 -14.50 13.69
C SER A 630 16.29 -13.47 14.63
N PHE A 631 16.91 -12.42 14.07
CA PHE A 631 17.46 -11.32 14.87
C PHE A 631 16.39 -10.60 15.69
N ALA A 632 15.22 -10.32 15.10
CA ALA A 632 14.10 -9.71 15.82
C ALA A 632 13.59 -10.60 16.96
N ALA A 633 13.51 -11.92 16.75
CA ALA A 633 13.13 -12.87 17.77
C ALA A 633 14.17 -12.98 18.91
N ASP A 634 15.46 -13.03 18.57
CA ASP A 634 16.55 -13.09 19.56
C ASP A 634 16.62 -11.80 20.39
N GLU A 635 16.45 -10.63 19.76
CA GLU A 635 16.43 -9.34 20.45
C GLU A 635 15.18 -9.20 21.34
N HIS A 636 14.03 -9.74 20.91
CA HIS A 636 12.82 -9.81 21.73
C HIS A 636 13.03 -10.69 22.97
N LYS A 637 13.63 -11.87 22.81
CA LYS A 637 13.97 -12.76 23.92
C LYS A 637 14.92 -12.08 24.91
N ARG A 638 15.95 -11.41 24.41
CA ARG A 638 16.91 -10.66 25.22
C ARG A 638 16.23 -9.56 26.05
N LYS A 639 15.36 -8.74 25.43
CA LYS A 639 14.62 -7.68 26.13
C LYS A 639 13.63 -8.22 27.16
N ALA A 640 12.98 -9.34 26.87
CA ALA A 640 12.09 -10.02 27.82
C ALA A 640 12.88 -10.54 29.04
N ASP A 641 14.05 -11.14 28.81
CA ASP A 641 14.96 -11.60 29.87
C ASP A 641 15.52 -10.43 30.70
N GLU A 642 15.89 -9.31 30.07
CA GLU A 642 16.29 -8.07 30.76
C GLU A 642 15.16 -7.51 31.63
N THR A 643 13.94 -7.46 31.11
CA THR A 643 12.76 -6.96 31.84
C THR A 643 12.44 -7.88 33.02
N ARG A 644 12.55 -9.19 32.83
CA ARG A 644 12.38 -10.19 33.90
C ARG A 644 13.43 -10.04 34.99
N ARG A 645 14.71 -9.86 34.64
CA ARG A 645 15.80 -9.58 35.60
C ARG A 645 15.57 -8.28 36.35
N ALA A 646 15.26 -7.18 35.65
CA ALA A 646 14.98 -5.89 36.28
C ALA A 646 13.77 -5.94 37.23
N THR A 647 12.74 -6.72 36.88
CA THR A 647 11.56 -6.93 37.73
C THR A 647 11.89 -7.79 38.96
N ALA A 648 12.69 -8.85 38.79
CA ALA A 648 13.15 -9.70 39.89
C ALA A 648 14.06 -8.94 40.87
N GLU A 649 14.97 -8.11 40.37
CA GLU A 649 15.82 -7.24 41.19
C GLU A 649 14.99 -6.20 41.98
N LYS A 650 13.98 -5.59 41.36
CA LYS A 650 13.05 -4.68 42.04
C LYS A 650 12.22 -5.40 43.09
N ALA A 651 11.74 -6.62 42.81
CA ALA A 651 10.97 -7.43 43.75
C ALA A 651 11.82 -7.85 44.96
N ASN A 652 13.09 -8.20 44.76
CA ASN A 652 14.02 -8.50 45.85
C ASN A 652 14.36 -7.26 46.69
N LYS A 653 14.51 -6.08 46.09
CA LYS A 653 14.68 -4.82 46.84
C LYS A 653 13.45 -4.44 47.68
N ALA A 654 12.26 -4.94 47.32
CA ALA A 654 11.00 -4.65 48.02
C ALA A 654 10.68 -5.61 49.19
N LYS A 655 11.45 -6.70 49.37
CA LYS A 655 11.31 -7.63 50.50
C LYS A 655 12.64 -7.73 51.28
N PRO A 656 12.86 -6.91 52.32
CA PRO A 656 14.13 -6.88 53.04
C PRO A 656 14.28 -7.98 54.11
N GLU A 657 13.45 -9.03 54.11
CA GLU A 657 13.52 -10.07 55.15
C GLU A 657 13.79 -11.48 54.60
N SER A 658 15.02 -11.93 54.89
CA SER A 658 15.54 -13.30 54.89
C SER A 658 15.76 -13.99 53.54
N THR A 659 17.02 -14.07 53.11
CA THR A 659 17.89 -15.26 53.26
C THR A 659 19.11 -15.08 52.34
N ASP A 660 20.29 -15.41 52.88
CA ASP A 660 21.55 -15.56 52.14
C ASP A 660 21.42 -16.65 51.07
N LYS A 661 20.88 -16.29 49.90
CA LYS A 661 21.10 -17.03 48.66
C LYS A 661 21.91 -16.14 47.74
N VAL A 662 23.22 -16.35 47.76
CA VAL A 662 24.12 -15.91 46.69
C VAL A 662 23.62 -16.58 45.41
N PHE A 663 22.86 -15.83 44.62
CA PHE A 663 22.48 -16.26 43.29
C PHE A 663 23.73 -16.08 42.42
N GLU A 664 24.35 -17.18 42.00
CA GLU A 664 25.32 -17.13 40.90
C GLU A 664 24.60 -16.48 39.71
N GLY A 665 25.00 -15.25 39.40
CA GLY A 665 24.37 -14.47 38.35
C GLY A 665 24.51 -15.20 37.02
N GLU A 666 23.37 -15.63 36.47
CA GLU A 666 23.32 -16.12 35.10
C GLU A 666 24.00 -15.09 34.18
N ALA A 667 24.95 -15.58 33.38
CA ALA A 667 25.74 -14.76 32.48
C ALA A 667 24.81 -13.94 31.58
N GLU A 668 25.14 -12.66 31.40
CA GLU A 668 24.36 -11.77 30.55
C GLU A 668 24.25 -12.36 29.13
N PRO A 669 23.03 -12.51 28.57
CA PRO A 669 22.85 -13.12 27.27
C PRO A 669 23.61 -12.30 26.21
N ALA A 670 24.44 -13.00 25.42
CA ALA A 670 25.23 -12.37 24.38
C ALA A 670 24.33 -11.61 23.39
N LYS A 671 24.67 -10.35 23.10
CA LYS A 671 23.92 -9.51 22.17
C LYS A 671 23.79 -10.22 20.81
N PRO A 672 22.56 -10.37 20.26
CA PRO A 672 22.38 -10.98 18.96
C PRO A 672 23.14 -10.18 17.90
N ARG A 673 23.77 -10.88 16.96
CA ARG A 673 24.54 -10.25 15.88
C ARG A 673 23.62 -9.98 14.70
N PHE A 674 23.56 -8.74 14.25
CA PHE A 674 22.79 -8.36 13.07
C PHE A 674 23.51 -8.88 11.81
N ARG A 675 22.91 -9.85 11.11
CA ARG A 675 23.46 -10.43 9.88
C ARG A 675 22.76 -9.80 8.68
N GLN A 676 23.53 -9.19 7.80
CA GLN A 676 23.01 -8.61 6.56
C GLN A 676 23.85 -9.09 5.38
N LYS A 677 23.19 -9.67 4.37
CA LYS A 677 23.89 -10.25 3.20
C LYS A 677 23.98 -9.27 2.04
N ILE A 678 22.98 -8.41 1.86
CA ILE A 678 22.87 -7.49 0.72
C ILE A 678 23.19 -6.07 1.20
N TYR A 679 24.12 -5.40 0.53
CA TYR A 679 24.47 -4.00 0.75
C TYR A 679 24.36 -3.21 -0.55
N ASN A 680 23.83 -2.00 -0.47
CA ASN A 680 23.72 -1.06 -1.58
C ASN A 680 24.19 0.32 -1.12
N ASP A 681 24.77 1.10 -2.04
CA ASP A 681 25.12 2.53 -1.87
C ASP A 681 25.93 2.87 -0.59
N ALA A 682 26.66 1.89 -0.05
CA ALA A 682 27.47 2.07 1.15
C ALA A 682 28.80 2.79 0.82
N THR A 683 29.23 3.67 1.74
CA THR A 683 30.60 4.22 1.71
C THR A 683 31.62 3.12 1.94
N THR A 684 32.86 3.33 1.50
CA THR A 684 33.95 2.34 1.68
C THR A 684 34.21 2.06 3.15
N GLU A 685 34.07 3.05 4.02
CA GLU A 685 34.18 2.89 5.48
C GLU A 685 33.03 2.06 6.07
N ALA A 686 31.78 2.33 5.69
CA ALA A 686 30.63 1.55 6.15
C ALA A 686 30.70 0.10 5.65
N LEU A 687 31.17 -0.10 4.40
CA LEU A 687 31.37 -1.41 3.83
C LEU A 687 32.49 -2.19 4.54
N ALA A 688 33.57 -1.52 4.95
CA ALA A 688 34.62 -2.15 5.74
C ALA A 688 34.09 -2.68 7.07
N VAL A 689 33.29 -1.89 7.80
CA VAL A 689 32.64 -2.32 9.06
C VAL A 689 31.71 -3.51 8.81
N ALA A 690 30.88 -3.44 7.78
CA ALA A 690 29.97 -4.52 7.40
C ALA A 690 30.70 -5.85 7.13
N LEU A 691 31.87 -5.81 6.49
CA LEU A 691 32.69 -7.01 6.23
C LEU A 691 33.29 -7.60 7.50
N CYS A 692 33.55 -6.78 8.52
CA CYS A 692 34.03 -7.24 9.82
C CYS A 692 32.91 -7.96 10.59
N GLU A 693 31.68 -7.46 10.47
CA GLU A 693 30.51 -8.05 11.11
C GLU A 693 29.97 -9.29 10.38
N ASN A 694 30.29 -9.45 9.09
CA ASN A 694 29.84 -10.55 8.23
C ASN A 694 31.03 -11.39 7.71
N PRO A 695 31.59 -12.31 8.54
CA PRO A 695 32.78 -13.10 8.18
C PRO A 695 32.58 -14.06 7.00
N GLU A 696 31.32 -14.37 6.66
CA GLU A 696 30.95 -15.21 5.51
C GLU A 696 30.95 -14.44 4.17
N GLY A 697 31.21 -13.13 4.19
CA GLY A 697 31.16 -12.24 3.03
C GLY A 697 29.76 -11.71 2.73
N LEU A 698 29.68 -10.74 1.81
CA LEU A 698 28.43 -10.06 1.45
C LEU A 698 28.25 -9.94 -0.07
N LEU A 699 27.01 -9.64 -0.49
CA LEU A 699 26.63 -9.22 -1.82
C LEU A 699 26.50 -7.69 -1.85
N TYR A 700 27.36 -7.02 -2.61
CA TYR A 700 27.24 -5.59 -2.89
C TYR A 700 26.49 -5.37 -4.21
N HIS A 701 25.39 -4.64 -4.16
CA HIS A 701 24.55 -4.32 -5.30
C HIS A 701 24.60 -2.82 -5.60
N ALA A 702 24.97 -2.46 -6.83
CA ALA A 702 24.96 -1.08 -7.31
C ALA A 702 24.01 -0.95 -8.51
N ASP A 703 22.95 -0.16 -8.35
CA ASP A 703 21.90 -0.01 -9.38
C ASP A 703 22.38 0.83 -10.58
N GLU A 704 23.36 1.72 -10.39
CA GLU A 704 23.94 2.50 -11.49
C GLU A 704 25.47 2.46 -11.48
N LEU A 705 26.04 1.76 -12.47
CA LEU A 705 27.49 1.61 -12.63
C LEU A 705 28.20 2.96 -12.79
N ALA A 706 27.61 3.89 -13.55
CA ALA A 706 28.17 5.23 -13.77
C ALA A 706 28.19 6.03 -12.47
N GLY A 707 27.10 6.00 -11.70
CA GLY A 707 27.00 6.64 -10.38
C GLY A 707 28.01 6.05 -9.38
N TRP A 708 28.16 4.73 -9.36
CA TRP A 708 29.14 4.04 -8.51
C TRP A 708 30.59 4.43 -8.86
N LEU A 709 30.95 4.46 -10.15
CA LEU A 709 32.28 4.89 -10.60
C LEU A 709 32.54 6.37 -10.33
N ALA A 710 31.55 7.23 -10.60
CA ALA A 710 31.65 8.67 -10.38
C ALA A 710 31.70 9.03 -8.88
N GLY A 711 31.09 8.21 -8.03
CA GLY A 711 31.09 8.37 -6.58
C GLY A 711 32.43 8.06 -5.91
N MET A 712 33.35 7.35 -6.57
CA MET A 712 34.68 7.05 -6.02
C MET A 712 35.50 8.32 -5.85
N ASP A 713 35.95 8.59 -4.62
CA ASP A 713 36.74 9.78 -4.27
C ASP A 713 36.04 11.13 -4.53
N ALA A 714 34.73 11.14 -4.83
CA ALA A 714 33.96 12.36 -5.15
C ALA A 714 34.00 13.43 -4.05
N TYR A 715 34.23 13.01 -2.80
CA TYR A 715 34.30 13.87 -1.62
C TYR A 715 35.73 14.21 -1.17
N ARG A 716 36.80 13.79 -1.89
CA ARG A 716 38.19 14.00 -1.47
C ARG A 716 39.03 14.72 -2.52
N ALA A 717 39.39 15.97 -2.22
CA ALA A 717 40.18 16.85 -3.10
C ALA A 717 41.66 16.43 -3.29
N LYS A 718 42.22 15.56 -2.44
CA LYS A 718 43.59 15.02 -2.57
C LYS A 718 43.70 13.59 -2.05
N GLY A 719 44.20 12.69 -2.91
CA GLY A 719 44.56 11.31 -2.56
C GLY A 719 43.36 10.37 -2.44
N GLY A 720 42.97 9.76 -3.56
CA GLY A 720 41.87 8.80 -3.61
C GLY A 720 42.24 7.46 -2.98
N LYS A 721 41.52 7.05 -1.94
CA LYS A 721 41.70 5.77 -1.23
C LYS A 721 40.63 4.75 -1.63
N ASP A 722 39.51 5.19 -2.21
CA ASP A 722 38.39 4.32 -2.54
C ASP A 722 38.74 3.39 -3.70
N ARG A 723 39.45 3.90 -4.72
CA ARG A 723 39.93 3.09 -5.85
C ARG A 723 40.86 1.97 -5.40
N ALA A 724 41.79 2.28 -4.49
CA ALA A 724 42.70 1.29 -3.93
C ALA A 724 41.95 0.24 -3.11
N PHE A 725 40.94 0.65 -2.33
CA PHE A 725 40.05 -0.26 -1.62
C PHE A 725 39.33 -1.22 -2.59
N TRP A 726 38.69 -0.72 -3.65
CA TRP A 726 37.95 -1.56 -4.59
C TRP A 726 38.85 -2.51 -5.39
N LEU A 727 40.08 -2.12 -5.72
CA LEU A 727 41.08 -3.00 -6.33
C LEU A 727 41.49 -4.14 -5.39
N GLN A 728 41.63 -3.88 -4.08
CA GLN A 728 41.91 -4.92 -3.09
C GLN A 728 40.70 -5.81 -2.83
N ALA A 729 39.49 -5.23 -2.79
CA ALA A 729 38.24 -5.95 -2.59
C ALA A 729 37.97 -6.97 -3.72
N LYS A 730 38.39 -6.66 -4.96
CA LYS A 730 38.34 -7.60 -6.10
C LYS A 730 39.06 -8.91 -5.82
N GLU A 731 40.26 -8.84 -5.22
CA GLU A 731 41.08 -10.00 -4.84
C GLU A 731 40.66 -10.56 -3.45
N GLY A 732 39.66 -9.95 -2.82
CA GLY A 732 39.16 -10.34 -1.50
C GLY A 732 40.11 -10.01 -0.35
N VAL A 733 40.95 -8.99 -0.51
CA VAL A 733 41.90 -8.49 0.50
C VAL A 733 41.38 -7.15 1.04
N THR A 734 41.40 -6.95 2.35
CA THR A 734 41.13 -5.64 2.98
C THR A 734 42.33 -5.22 3.82
N SER A 735 42.64 -3.92 3.84
CA SER A 735 43.81 -3.32 4.52
C SER A 735 44.02 -3.81 5.98
N PRO A 736 45.29 -3.96 6.46
CA PRO A 736 45.62 -4.45 7.81
C PRO A 736 45.11 -3.58 8.98
N SER A 737 44.69 -2.33 8.72
CA SER A 737 44.25 -1.39 9.77
C SER A 737 42.87 -1.71 10.37
N THR A 738 42.14 -2.68 9.80
CA THR A 738 40.84 -3.15 10.27
C THR A 738 40.91 -4.66 10.35
N GLY A 739 41.06 -5.20 11.56
CA GLY A 739 41.41 -6.60 11.79
C GLY A 739 40.49 -7.61 11.09
N ASN A 740 41.07 -8.58 10.38
CA ASN A 740 40.47 -9.83 9.93
C ASN A 740 39.12 -9.78 9.17
N CYS A 741 38.82 -8.71 8.43
CA CYS A 741 37.58 -8.62 7.65
C CYS A 741 37.73 -9.30 6.26
N ARG A 742 36.71 -10.03 5.79
CA ARG A 742 36.77 -10.92 4.60
C ARG A 742 35.95 -10.35 3.42
N SER A 743 35.89 -11.06 2.28
CA SER A 743 35.67 -10.53 0.91
C SER A 743 34.24 -10.11 0.49
N VAL A 744 34.15 -9.34 -0.62
CA VAL A 744 32.91 -8.80 -1.25
C VAL A 744 32.64 -9.46 -2.61
N SER A 745 31.43 -9.98 -2.85
CA SER A 745 30.94 -10.33 -4.20
C SER A 745 29.96 -9.25 -4.68
N ALA A 746 29.92 -8.92 -5.98
CA ALA A 746 29.11 -7.79 -6.46
C ALA A 746 28.41 -8.01 -7.81
N SER A 747 27.15 -7.53 -7.92
CA SER A 747 26.39 -7.43 -9.17
C SER A 747 26.03 -5.97 -9.49
N LYS A 748 26.11 -5.57 -10.76
CA LYS A 748 25.98 -4.16 -11.20
C LYS A 748 25.11 -4.02 -12.45
N THR A 749 24.48 -2.85 -12.58
CA THR A 749 23.66 -2.47 -13.74
C THR A 749 24.18 -1.19 -14.40
N ALA A 750 24.25 -1.11 -15.73
CA ALA A 750 24.62 0.13 -16.45
C ALA A 750 23.52 0.61 -17.40
N ARG A 751 23.09 1.88 -17.29
CA ARG A 751 22.26 2.59 -18.29
C ARG A 751 23.15 3.54 -19.09
N SER A 752 23.28 3.35 -20.40
CA SER A 752 23.95 4.29 -21.29
C SER A 752 22.99 5.43 -21.68
N ARG A 753 23.23 6.67 -21.24
CA ARG A 753 22.72 7.84 -21.96
C ARG A 753 23.66 8.13 -23.14
N SER A 754 23.10 8.38 -24.31
CA SER A 754 23.84 8.84 -25.48
C SER A 754 24.63 10.09 -25.13
N TRP A 755 25.96 10.00 -25.16
CA TRP A 755 26.83 11.16 -25.13
C TRP A 755 26.80 11.81 -26.52
N ALA A 756 25.87 12.74 -26.71
CA ALA A 756 25.98 13.77 -27.74
C ALA A 756 26.41 15.07 -27.03
N GLU A 757 27.49 15.65 -27.54
CA GLU A 757 27.97 17.02 -27.29
C GLU A 757 28.59 17.32 -25.91
N PHE A 758 29.91 17.12 -25.83
CA PHE A 758 30.78 18.11 -25.20
C PHE A 758 32.11 18.13 -25.97
N SER A 759 32.19 19.03 -26.96
CA SER A 759 33.45 19.37 -27.64
C SER A 759 34.29 20.26 -26.72
N PRO A 760 35.53 19.91 -26.39
CA PRO A 760 36.40 20.77 -25.60
C PRO A 760 37.14 21.73 -26.54
N THR A 761 36.59 22.93 -26.77
CA THR A 761 37.40 24.03 -27.32
C THR A 761 38.34 24.54 -26.23
N ARG A 762 39.58 24.04 -26.28
CA ARG A 762 40.72 24.59 -25.55
C ARG A 762 41.23 25.85 -26.26
N SER A 763 41.63 26.79 -25.42
CA SER A 763 42.15 28.13 -25.70
C SER A 763 43.37 28.21 -26.64
N ARG A 764 43.47 29.36 -27.34
CA ARG A 764 44.63 30.29 -27.42
C ARG A 764 44.72 31.00 -28.78
N ARG A 765 44.11 32.19 -28.86
CA ARG A 765 44.61 33.48 -29.39
C ARG A 765 43.42 34.35 -29.75
#